data_AF-A0A2V8IYQ4-F1
#
_entry.id   AF-A0A2V8IYQ4-F1
#
_cell.length_a   1.000
_cell.length_b   1.000
_cell.length_c   1.000
_cell.angle_alpha   90.00
_cell.angle_beta   90.00
_cell.angle_gamma   90.00
#
_symmetry.space_group_name_H-M   'P 1'
#
loop_
_entity.id
_entity.type
_entity.pdbx_description
1 polymer ?
#
loop_
_entity_poly.entity_id
_entity_poly.type
_entity_poly.pdbx_seq_one_letter_code
_entity_poly.pdbx_strand_id
1 'polypeptide(L)'
;MPAPGLTPDANATITNFRTGVQDPGTYDDELLNIHMITGDGRGNENIALTMVHQIFHAEHNRLAHDIDRRINALLTPAEIAAWHAVHAPSGWDYGERLFQAARFGTEMQYQHLVFEEFARKVQPLINPFLGGLTSINAAIVAEFAHTVYRLGHSMLPEVVTRINVVNGVESPNDIRLFDAFLAPQSYNDGGAAGPLTADKAAGSIVRGLARSIGNELDEFVTESVRNQLLGLPLDLPAINMARGRSEGISPLNVARRQFFTATRDTAVKPYANWFEFGLNIKHAESLVNFVAAYGTHPTITSATTLAGKRSAAFALVAANGPFMFQSAATSGLDTVDFWPGGMAERQAVFGGLLGSTFNFVFEKQLENLQDGDRFYYLQRLDGLNLVQQLEGNSFAELIRRNTDFQGGMDVIFNTADLIFNSADLTGTATIDLGDGMSLFTMPDGTKVFFDPLHTGKNIEFNGGAGTDKFIGDVGDDTMYGNGGDDRLDGFEGNDTLHGGSGDDQLFGGNGDDVLKGGDGNDAMSSGPGFGADLLIGGNGNDFMICADDGCEFFAGPGNDIIVDGAMRAEAILGGEGDDWLYDGEGHDGGMFGDGGNVFDLLAGLSAIGGDDVMGGGPGQDNHFGEGGDDVYLMSEGSNKFMGDYGFDWITLRGWPFPEFIELGLLALPNVPLNFNDLRSKYRFVDGASGWDLNDHIAGSNEVLCEPPGEVAECLVVGMELTAAGAAKITGLTELMGPTGFNADLNDPAIPDVKGVGFMGGDILLGGRGSDILEGKKGDDLIDGDLWLNVQLRAVMNDATIKLVDSPQALVDDVFADPQRLNPGSITIVKTIVTPPAVPADCSAAAPLNCDTAVFNFPRADYDITPNANGTVTVTHVPALAKDIPAAEGTDTLRNIEQLQFTDMTIPVPVFVATAIVPNVVGLIDTAAADAITAVGLLVGDTVGVETVTVAVGTVLGQTPAAGTRLTLGGRVNLEVAIAPRAVVPSVIGLTQAVATASITGAGLVVGVVTTASSLIFPPGTVISQDPVAGKKIPTGSAVNLVVSTGVGVPNVVGLTQAAATTAITSAGLVVGTVTTAPSATVPAGSIISTTPTAGTRVTGASAVNLVVSIGPAPTIAGTFVRNASAPNLTVTSPAFTTTANALIVAFISADAPVDGVNTVVNNMTN
;
A
#
# COMPACT_ATOMS: atom_id res chain seq x y z
N MET A 1 1.12 38.32 -48.06
CA MET A 1 1.29 39.68 -48.64
C MET A 1 1.26 39.57 -50.15
N PRO A 2 0.40 40.32 -50.86
CA PRO A 2 0.39 40.31 -52.32
C PRO A 2 1.71 40.87 -52.87
N ALA A 3 2.07 40.47 -54.09
CA ALA A 3 3.24 41.02 -54.76
C ALA A 3 3.11 42.55 -54.91
N PRO A 4 4.20 43.32 -54.78
CA PRO A 4 4.16 44.77 -54.94
C PRO A 4 3.55 45.17 -56.28
N GLY A 5 2.52 46.02 -56.26
CA GLY A 5 1.86 46.54 -57.47
C GLY A 5 0.53 45.86 -57.85
N LEU A 6 0.04 44.90 -57.07
CA LEU A 6 -1.32 44.35 -57.22
C LEU A 6 -2.35 45.12 -56.38
N THR A 7 -3.58 45.27 -56.89
CA THR A 7 -4.73 45.84 -56.15
C THR A 7 -5.78 44.77 -55.86
N PRO A 8 -6.64 44.93 -54.83
CA PRO A 8 -7.84 44.09 -54.67
C PRO A 8 -8.66 44.05 -55.96
N ASP A 9 -9.33 42.94 -56.23
CA ASP A 9 -10.24 42.85 -57.36
C ASP A 9 -11.59 43.53 -57.05
N ALA A 10 -12.51 43.56 -58.02
CA ALA A 10 -13.76 44.30 -57.90
C ALA A 10 -14.95 43.45 -57.43
N ASN A 11 -14.78 42.13 -57.33
CA ASN A 11 -15.84 41.22 -56.94
C ASN A 11 -15.81 40.98 -55.42
N ALA A 12 -16.76 40.22 -54.89
CA ALA A 12 -16.88 39.96 -53.45
C ALA A 12 -17.02 38.45 -53.18
N THR A 13 -16.44 37.64 -54.06
CA THR A 13 -16.60 36.20 -54.10
C THR A 13 -15.26 35.53 -54.38
N ILE A 14 -14.97 34.47 -53.64
CA ILE A 14 -13.75 33.69 -53.85
C ILE A 14 -13.74 33.09 -55.26
N THR A 15 -12.75 33.48 -56.05
CA THR A 15 -12.47 32.96 -57.38
C THR A 15 -11.56 31.74 -57.26
N ASN A 16 -12.00 30.60 -57.79
CA ASN A 16 -11.14 29.43 -57.87
C ASN A 16 -10.02 29.69 -58.90
N PHE A 17 -8.81 29.95 -58.44
CA PHE A 17 -7.65 30.27 -59.28
C PHE A 17 -7.27 29.17 -60.29
N ARG A 18 -7.80 27.94 -60.15
CA ARG A 18 -7.56 26.82 -61.06
C ARG A 18 -8.46 26.84 -62.29
N THR A 19 -9.65 27.42 -62.17
CA THR A 19 -10.71 27.36 -63.20
C THR A 19 -11.21 28.75 -63.61
N GLY A 20 -11.07 29.74 -62.74
CA GLY A 20 -11.37 31.15 -62.98
C GLY A 20 -10.15 31.94 -63.47
N VAL A 21 -10.40 33.13 -64.04
CA VAL A 21 -9.35 34.04 -64.51
C VAL A 21 -9.34 35.25 -63.59
N GLN A 22 -8.21 35.48 -62.90
CA GLN A 22 -7.98 36.71 -62.15
C GLN A 22 -7.67 37.86 -63.12
N ASP A 23 -8.28 39.03 -62.90
CA ASP A 23 -8.01 40.20 -63.73
C ASP A 23 -6.51 40.62 -63.63
N PRO A 24 -5.85 40.97 -64.75
CA PRO A 24 -4.45 41.37 -64.72
C PRO A 24 -4.20 42.57 -63.79
N GLY A 25 -3.23 42.43 -62.89
CA GLY A 25 -2.87 43.48 -61.92
C GLY A 25 -3.73 43.50 -60.66
N THR A 26 -4.69 42.58 -60.52
CA THR A 26 -5.48 42.41 -59.29
C THR A 26 -5.13 41.12 -58.54
N TYR A 27 -5.59 41.01 -57.29
CA TYR A 27 -5.60 39.78 -56.50
C TYR A 27 -6.97 39.61 -55.84
N ASP A 28 -7.35 38.36 -55.57
CA ASP A 28 -8.57 38.01 -54.86
C ASP A 28 -8.36 38.27 -53.35
N ASP A 29 -8.93 39.37 -52.84
CA ASP A 29 -8.81 39.74 -51.45
C ASP A 29 -9.73 38.93 -50.53
N GLU A 30 -10.86 38.40 -51.02
CA GLU A 30 -11.68 37.46 -50.25
C GLU A 30 -10.90 36.18 -49.94
N LEU A 31 -10.25 35.58 -50.94
CA LEU A 31 -9.44 34.39 -50.78
C LEU A 31 -8.24 34.67 -49.87
N LEU A 32 -7.55 35.81 -50.05
CA LEU A 32 -6.42 36.17 -49.20
C LEU A 32 -6.85 36.36 -47.74
N ASN A 33 -8.02 36.98 -47.48
CA ASN A 33 -8.51 37.27 -46.13
C ASN A 33 -8.88 36.01 -45.33
N ILE A 34 -9.16 34.89 -46.00
CA ILE A 34 -9.50 33.63 -45.33
C ILE A 34 -8.29 32.69 -45.14
N HIS A 35 -7.11 33.06 -45.64
CA HIS A 35 -5.89 32.29 -45.35
C HIS A 35 -5.55 32.39 -43.85
N MET A 36 -5.25 31.25 -43.25
CA MET A 36 -4.87 31.17 -41.85
C MET A 36 -3.46 31.73 -41.65
N ILE A 37 -3.22 32.44 -40.56
CA ILE A 37 -1.88 32.94 -40.20
C ILE A 37 -1.26 31.95 -39.24
N THR A 38 -0.13 31.36 -39.63
CA THR A 38 0.62 30.41 -38.80
C THR A 38 2.09 30.86 -38.70
N GLY A 39 2.87 30.17 -37.85
CA GLY A 39 4.32 30.40 -37.74
C GLY A 39 5.13 29.97 -38.97
N ASP A 40 4.54 29.17 -39.88
CA ASP A 40 5.17 28.73 -41.13
C ASP A 40 4.48 29.37 -42.34
N GLY A 41 5.27 29.92 -43.27
CA GLY A 41 4.73 30.61 -44.45
C GLY A 41 3.93 29.72 -45.42
N ARG A 42 3.92 28.41 -45.21
CA ARG A 42 3.24 27.40 -46.04
C ARG A 42 2.05 26.77 -45.32
N GLY A 43 1.63 27.23 -44.15
CA GLY A 43 0.57 26.59 -43.36
C GLY A 43 -0.81 26.45 -44.04
N ASN A 44 -1.00 27.01 -45.23
CA ASN A 44 -2.22 26.85 -46.06
C ASN A 44 -1.95 26.07 -47.36
N GLU A 45 -0.78 25.44 -47.50
CA GLU A 45 -0.38 24.74 -48.71
C GLU A 45 -1.42 23.68 -49.09
N ASN A 46 -1.91 22.90 -48.12
CA ASN A 46 -3.09 22.05 -48.26
C ASN A 46 -3.90 22.00 -46.95
N ILE A 47 -5.17 21.59 -47.01
CA ILE A 47 -6.07 21.59 -45.85
C ILE A 47 -5.65 20.63 -44.72
N ALA A 48 -4.93 19.54 -45.02
CA ALA A 48 -4.46 18.61 -43.98
C ALA A 48 -3.26 19.20 -43.21
N LEU A 49 -2.39 19.96 -43.87
CA LEU A 49 -1.36 20.74 -43.16
C LEU A 49 -1.99 21.82 -42.28
N THR A 50 -3.04 22.50 -42.75
CA THR A 50 -3.81 23.45 -41.93
C THR A 50 -4.39 22.78 -40.68
N MET A 51 -4.86 21.54 -40.80
CA MET A 51 -5.39 20.75 -39.67
C MET A 51 -4.33 20.54 -38.59
N VAL A 52 -3.10 20.13 -38.95
CA VAL A 52 -2.02 19.93 -37.97
C VAL A 52 -1.68 21.23 -37.24
N HIS A 53 -1.60 22.36 -37.98
CA HIS A 53 -1.38 23.67 -37.35
C HIS A 53 -2.51 24.07 -36.39
N GLN A 54 -3.76 23.79 -36.74
CA GLN A 54 -4.91 24.07 -35.90
C GLN A 54 -4.85 23.28 -34.59
N ILE A 55 -4.47 22.00 -34.65
CA ILE A 55 -4.37 21.12 -33.49
C ILE A 55 -3.34 21.64 -32.48
N PHE A 56 -2.11 21.92 -32.90
CA PHE A 56 -1.08 22.44 -31.98
C PHE A 56 -1.38 23.85 -31.46
N HIS A 57 -2.04 24.68 -32.26
CA HIS A 57 -2.49 26.00 -31.79
C HIS A 57 -3.62 25.89 -30.75
N ALA A 58 -4.56 24.96 -30.95
CA ALA A 58 -5.60 24.66 -29.97
C ALA A 58 -4.97 24.15 -28.66
N GLU A 59 -3.97 23.27 -28.76
CA GLU A 59 -3.29 22.72 -27.59
C GLU A 59 -2.57 23.79 -26.76
N HIS A 60 -1.81 24.67 -27.41
CA HIS A 60 -1.17 25.79 -26.75
C HIS A 60 -2.20 26.64 -25.98
N ASN A 61 -3.33 26.96 -26.61
CA ASN A 61 -4.37 27.79 -25.97
C ASN A 61 -5.07 27.03 -24.84
N ARG A 62 -5.27 25.72 -24.96
CA ARG A 62 -5.81 24.87 -23.89
C ARG A 62 -4.89 24.91 -22.67
N LEU A 63 -3.59 24.68 -22.85
CA LEU A 63 -2.59 24.74 -21.79
C LEU A 63 -2.51 26.12 -21.15
N ALA A 64 -2.51 27.21 -21.93
CA ALA A 64 -2.51 28.56 -21.38
C ALA A 64 -3.72 28.82 -20.48
N HIS A 65 -4.91 28.36 -20.87
CA HIS A 65 -6.11 28.48 -20.04
C HIS A 65 -6.09 27.57 -18.81
N ASP A 66 -5.53 26.36 -18.93
CA ASP A 66 -5.45 25.43 -17.80
C ASP A 66 -4.47 25.93 -16.74
N ILE A 67 -3.30 26.39 -17.16
CA ILE A 67 -2.29 27.00 -16.28
C ILE A 67 -2.88 28.23 -15.58
N ASP A 68 -3.55 29.12 -16.32
CA ASP A 68 -4.22 30.29 -15.72
C ASP A 68 -5.25 29.87 -14.67
N ARG A 69 -6.06 28.84 -14.96
CA ARG A 69 -7.05 28.31 -14.02
C ARG A 69 -6.39 27.74 -12.77
N ARG A 70 -5.34 26.92 -12.91
CA ARG A 70 -4.63 26.29 -11.81
C ARG A 70 -3.94 27.33 -10.91
N ILE A 71 -3.26 28.32 -11.50
CA ILE A 71 -2.67 29.44 -10.77
C ILE A 71 -3.72 30.13 -9.91
N ASN A 72 -4.89 30.44 -10.48
CA ASN A 72 -5.95 31.17 -9.77
C ASN A 72 -6.77 30.30 -8.79
N ALA A 73 -6.68 28.98 -8.87
CA ALA A 73 -7.46 28.06 -8.04
C ALA A 73 -6.66 27.42 -6.89
N LEU A 74 -5.39 27.10 -7.13
CA LEU A 74 -4.56 26.28 -6.22
C LEU A 74 -3.59 27.12 -5.39
N LEU A 75 -3.13 28.26 -5.93
CA LEU A 75 -2.11 29.07 -5.25
C LEU A 75 -2.71 30.02 -4.21
N THR A 76 -1.91 30.37 -3.21
CA THR A 76 -2.26 31.38 -2.21
C THR A 76 -2.36 32.78 -2.84
N PRO A 77 -3.10 33.72 -2.24
CA PRO A 77 -3.18 35.09 -2.75
C PRO A 77 -1.83 35.80 -2.93
N ALA A 78 -0.82 35.45 -2.13
CA ALA A 78 0.52 36.00 -2.24
C ALA A 78 1.27 35.46 -3.46
N GLU A 79 1.16 34.16 -3.74
CA GLU A 79 1.76 33.50 -4.90
C GLU A 79 1.10 33.96 -6.20
N ILE A 80 -0.23 34.09 -6.23
CA ILE A 80 -0.96 34.67 -7.37
C ILE A 80 -0.45 36.08 -7.66
N ALA A 81 -0.29 36.91 -6.63
CA ALA A 81 0.25 38.26 -6.79
C ALA A 81 1.70 38.25 -7.31
N ALA A 82 2.52 37.26 -6.91
CA ALA A 82 3.89 37.09 -7.41
C ALA A 82 3.92 36.66 -8.89
N TRP A 83 3.02 35.78 -9.32
CA TRP A 83 2.84 35.42 -10.73
C TRP A 83 2.39 36.60 -11.58
N HIS A 84 1.46 37.41 -11.06
CA HIS A 84 0.94 38.59 -11.75
C HIS A 84 1.93 39.76 -11.81
N ALA A 85 2.97 39.74 -10.98
CA ALA A 85 4.00 40.77 -10.97
C ALA A 85 4.97 40.61 -12.15
N VAL A 86 5.37 41.75 -12.72
CA VAL A 86 6.40 41.78 -13.77
C VAL A 86 7.72 41.24 -13.20
N HIS A 87 8.26 40.21 -13.85
CA HIS A 87 9.54 39.63 -13.44
C HIS A 87 10.67 40.61 -13.75
N ALA A 88 11.35 41.13 -12.73
CA ALA A 88 12.33 42.21 -12.92
C ALA A 88 13.51 41.87 -13.87
N PRO A 89 14.11 40.66 -13.83
CA PRO A 89 15.21 40.30 -14.73
C PRO A 89 14.81 40.17 -16.21
N SER A 90 13.65 39.58 -16.51
CA SER A 90 13.22 39.32 -17.90
C SER A 90 12.28 40.39 -18.47
N GLY A 91 11.63 41.17 -17.60
CA GLY A 91 10.58 42.12 -17.98
C GLY A 91 9.25 41.46 -18.34
N TRP A 92 9.09 40.14 -18.12
CA TRP A 92 7.88 39.40 -18.48
C TRP A 92 6.72 39.77 -17.55
N ASP A 93 5.60 40.18 -18.15
CA ASP A 93 4.33 40.29 -17.47
C ASP A 93 3.63 38.93 -17.37
N TYR A 94 2.45 38.91 -16.75
CA TYR A 94 1.68 37.68 -16.56
C TYR A 94 1.31 37.01 -17.90
N GLY A 95 0.98 37.81 -18.93
CA GLY A 95 0.61 37.29 -20.24
C GLY A 95 1.78 36.60 -20.95
N GLU A 96 2.96 37.21 -20.91
CA GLU A 96 4.17 36.60 -21.48
C GLU A 96 4.57 35.33 -20.72
N ARG A 97 4.45 35.32 -19.37
CA ARG A 97 4.71 34.12 -18.57
C ARG A 97 3.78 32.97 -18.94
N LEU A 98 2.47 33.25 -19.07
CA LEU A 98 1.48 32.24 -19.49
C LEU A 98 1.78 31.71 -20.89
N PHE A 99 2.13 32.60 -21.84
CA PHE A 99 2.50 32.20 -23.19
C PHE A 99 3.73 31.28 -23.19
N GLN A 100 4.81 31.66 -22.49
CA GLN A 100 6.03 30.85 -22.45
C GLN A 100 5.83 29.52 -21.73
N ALA A 101 4.99 29.46 -20.68
CA ALA A 101 4.66 28.23 -19.97
C ALA A 101 3.84 27.26 -20.86
N ALA A 102 2.83 27.76 -21.57
CA ALA A 102 2.06 26.95 -22.52
C ALA A 102 2.91 26.51 -23.72
N ARG A 103 3.77 27.40 -24.22
CA ARG A 103 4.74 27.08 -25.28
C ARG A 103 5.71 26.00 -24.85
N PHE A 104 6.21 26.05 -23.60
CA PHE A 104 7.11 25.02 -23.06
C PHE A 104 6.49 23.63 -23.22
N GLY A 105 5.30 23.40 -22.65
CA GLY A 105 4.64 22.09 -22.75
C GLY A 105 4.33 21.67 -24.19
N THR A 106 3.86 22.61 -25.02
CA THR A 106 3.52 22.31 -26.43
C THR A 106 4.76 21.98 -27.28
N GLU A 107 5.89 22.65 -27.05
CA GLU A 107 7.15 22.43 -27.77
C GLU A 107 7.78 21.08 -27.39
N MET A 108 7.73 20.71 -26.10
CA MET A 108 8.22 19.41 -25.63
C MET A 108 7.38 18.27 -26.18
N GLN A 109 6.05 18.39 -26.13
CA GLN A 109 5.16 17.40 -26.74
C GLN A 109 5.40 17.27 -28.25
N TYR A 110 5.65 18.38 -28.96
CA TYR A 110 5.97 18.30 -30.40
C TYR A 110 7.25 17.49 -30.66
N GLN A 111 8.31 17.69 -29.85
CA GLN A 111 9.54 16.93 -29.97
C GLN A 111 9.30 15.46 -29.65
N HIS A 112 8.67 15.15 -28.51
CA HIS A 112 8.30 13.80 -28.10
C HIS A 112 7.58 13.05 -29.24
N LEU A 113 6.45 13.58 -29.73
CA LEU A 113 5.65 12.93 -30.78
C LEU A 113 6.40 12.77 -32.12
N VAL A 114 7.28 13.72 -32.46
CA VAL A 114 8.05 13.62 -33.71
C VAL A 114 9.08 12.51 -33.64
N PHE A 115 9.74 12.32 -32.49
CA PHE A 115 10.78 11.30 -32.34
C PHE A 115 10.18 9.93 -32.04
N GLU A 116 9.34 9.82 -31.02
CA GLU A 116 8.85 8.54 -30.52
C GLU A 116 7.80 7.91 -31.44
N GLU A 117 6.91 8.70 -32.06
CA GLU A 117 5.92 8.13 -32.98
C GLU A 117 6.36 8.23 -34.45
N PHE A 118 6.60 9.44 -34.96
CA PHE A 118 6.80 9.62 -36.41
C PHE A 118 8.16 9.10 -36.89
N ALA A 119 9.25 9.54 -36.26
CA ALA A 119 10.59 9.23 -36.74
C ALA A 119 10.91 7.75 -36.57
N ARG A 120 10.53 7.15 -35.43
CA ARG A 120 10.66 5.70 -35.22
C ARG A 120 9.77 4.86 -36.13
N LYS A 121 8.57 5.34 -36.49
CA LYS A 121 7.77 4.65 -37.52
C LYS A 121 8.48 4.63 -38.88
N VAL A 122 9.18 5.71 -39.23
CA VAL A 122 9.95 5.80 -40.48
C VAL A 122 11.26 5.01 -40.40
N GLN A 123 11.97 5.07 -39.28
CA GLN A 123 13.19 4.33 -38.99
C GLN A 123 13.24 3.94 -37.49
N PRO A 124 12.93 2.68 -37.16
CA PRO A 124 12.92 2.21 -35.77
C PRO A 124 14.29 2.24 -35.08
N LEU A 125 15.38 2.13 -35.86
CA LEU A 125 16.75 2.02 -35.35
C LEU A 125 17.41 3.38 -35.04
N ILE A 126 16.64 4.46 -34.89
CA ILE A 126 17.20 5.73 -34.39
C ILE A 126 17.73 5.46 -32.97
N ASN A 127 19.01 5.78 -32.76
CA ASN A 127 19.65 5.54 -31.46
C ASN A 127 18.98 6.38 -30.35
N PRO A 128 18.93 5.84 -29.12
CA PRO A 128 18.50 6.61 -27.95
C PRO A 128 19.30 7.91 -27.78
N PHE A 129 18.68 8.89 -27.14
CA PHE A 129 19.28 10.20 -26.88
C PHE A 129 20.54 10.07 -26.01
N LEU A 130 21.63 10.74 -26.40
CA LEU A 130 22.94 10.66 -25.74
C LEU A 130 23.23 11.83 -24.78
N GLY A 131 22.24 12.69 -24.54
CA GLY A 131 22.41 13.96 -23.83
C GLY A 131 22.71 15.13 -24.79
N GLY A 132 22.47 16.38 -24.36
CA GLY A 132 22.72 17.57 -25.19
C GLY A 132 24.21 17.84 -25.42
N LEU A 133 24.78 17.21 -26.43
CA LEU A 133 26.18 17.25 -26.82
C LEU A 133 26.49 18.51 -27.65
N THR A 134 27.11 19.50 -27.01
CA THR A 134 27.52 20.76 -27.65
C THR A 134 28.53 20.63 -28.81
N SER A 135 29.16 19.46 -28.97
CA SER A 135 30.08 19.17 -30.09
C SER A 135 29.37 18.72 -31.36
N ILE A 136 28.08 18.35 -31.28
CA ILE A 136 27.28 17.95 -32.43
C ILE A 136 26.67 19.19 -33.09
N ASN A 137 26.63 19.20 -34.42
CA ASN A 137 26.01 20.27 -35.19
C ASN A 137 24.62 19.84 -35.66
N ALA A 138 23.58 20.34 -35.00
CA ALA A 138 22.18 20.07 -35.32
C ALA A 138 21.68 20.75 -36.61
N ALA A 139 22.52 21.53 -37.32
CA ALA A 139 22.09 22.19 -38.55
C ALA A 139 21.62 21.17 -39.61
N ILE A 140 20.45 21.44 -40.19
CA ILE A 140 19.88 20.59 -41.24
C ILE A 140 20.82 20.54 -42.46
N VAL A 141 21.25 19.34 -42.82
CA VAL A 141 22.13 19.14 -43.98
C VAL A 141 21.37 19.25 -45.30
N ALA A 142 22.08 19.67 -46.35
CA ALA A 142 21.49 19.93 -47.66
C ALA A 142 20.87 18.66 -48.28
N GLU A 143 21.51 17.51 -48.09
CA GLU A 143 21.02 16.19 -48.51
C GLU A 143 19.67 15.88 -47.88
N PHE A 144 19.48 16.21 -46.59
CA PHE A 144 18.22 16.01 -45.89
C PHE A 144 17.12 16.92 -46.45
N ALA A 145 17.35 18.24 -46.48
CA ALA A 145 16.33 19.23 -46.88
C ALA A 145 15.96 19.22 -48.37
N HIS A 146 16.94 18.95 -49.24
CA HIS A 146 16.75 19.07 -50.70
C HIS A 146 16.54 17.72 -51.39
N THR A 147 16.75 16.61 -50.68
CA THR A 147 16.58 15.27 -51.22
C THR A 147 15.79 14.37 -50.28
N VAL A 148 16.34 13.96 -49.14
CA VAL A 148 15.81 12.82 -48.37
C VAL A 148 14.44 13.12 -47.76
N TYR A 149 14.27 14.21 -47.03
CA TYR A 149 13.00 14.55 -46.37
C TYR A 149 11.88 15.00 -47.34
N ARG A 150 12.13 14.89 -48.65
CA ARG A 150 11.13 15.05 -49.72
C ARG A 150 10.46 13.72 -50.10
N LEU A 151 10.80 12.65 -49.38
CA LEU A 151 10.22 11.31 -49.53
C LEU A 151 8.68 11.32 -49.45
N GLY A 152 8.11 12.19 -48.61
CA GLY A 152 6.66 12.29 -48.41
C GLY A 152 5.87 12.69 -49.66
N HIS A 153 6.51 13.28 -50.69
CA HIS A 153 5.82 13.60 -51.94
C HIS A 153 5.34 12.36 -52.72
N SER A 154 5.95 11.19 -52.49
CA SER A 154 5.52 9.92 -53.08
C SER A 154 4.32 9.33 -52.34
N MET A 155 4.24 9.54 -51.02
CA MET A 155 3.16 9.01 -50.16
C MET A 155 1.80 9.68 -50.35
N LEU A 156 1.74 10.85 -51.00
CA LEU A 156 0.51 11.60 -51.16
C LEU A 156 -0.51 10.85 -52.04
N PRO A 157 -1.70 10.51 -51.53
CA PRO A 157 -2.77 9.90 -52.32
C PRO A 157 -3.44 10.93 -53.23
N GLU A 158 -4.22 10.45 -54.21
CA GLU A 158 -4.94 11.34 -55.14
C GLU A 158 -6.18 12.03 -54.50
N VAL A 159 -6.59 11.53 -53.33
CA VAL A 159 -7.77 11.96 -52.58
C VAL A 159 -7.37 12.19 -51.13
N VAL A 160 -7.79 13.32 -50.56
CA VAL A 160 -7.75 13.58 -49.12
C VAL A 160 -9.09 13.10 -48.55
N THR A 161 -9.05 11.97 -47.87
CA THR A 161 -10.22 11.36 -47.22
C THR A 161 -10.69 12.22 -46.06
N ARG A 162 -12.01 12.42 -45.93
CA ARG A 162 -12.62 13.16 -44.81
C ARG A 162 -13.91 12.50 -44.39
N ILE A 163 -14.15 12.39 -43.09
CA ILE A 163 -15.34 11.74 -42.55
C ILE A 163 -16.00 12.68 -41.54
N ASN A 164 -17.14 13.25 -41.92
CA ASN A 164 -17.92 14.11 -41.01
C ASN A 164 -18.72 13.25 -40.03
N VAL A 165 -18.96 13.77 -38.82
CA VAL A 165 -19.87 13.17 -37.84
C VAL A 165 -21.04 14.12 -37.60
N VAL A 166 -22.26 13.66 -37.89
CA VAL A 166 -23.50 14.41 -37.66
C VAL A 166 -24.45 13.57 -36.82
N ASN A 167 -24.71 14.00 -35.58
CA ASN A 167 -25.55 13.27 -34.61
C ASN A 167 -25.08 11.82 -34.39
N GLY A 168 -23.76 11.60 -34.32
CA GLY A 168 -23.17 10.27 -34.12
C GLY A 168 -23.13 9.39 -35.38
N VAL A 169 -23.53 9.92 -36.54
CA VAL A 169 -23.47 9.19 -37.81
C VAL A 169 -22.34 9.72 -38.67
N GLU A 170 -21.44 8.83 -39.08
CA GLU A 170 -20.35 9.13 -39.99
C GLU A 170 -20.83 9.26 -41.45
N SER A 171 -20.30 10.25 -42.18
CA SER A 171 -20.56 10.44 -43.61
C SER A 171 -19.30 10.89 -44.36
N PRO A 172 -18.94 10.26 -45.49
CA PRO A 172 -17.78 10.66 -46.29
C PRO A 172 -17.93 12.07 -46.88
N ASN A 173 -16.81 12.79 -46.97
CA ASN A 173 -16.73 14.15 -47.49
C ASN A 173 -15.39 14.39 -48.22
N ASP A 174 -14.88 13.36 -48.90
CA ASP A 174 -13.57 13.38 -49.52
C ASP A 174 -13.39 14.51 -50.54
N ILE A 175 -12.15 14.96 -50.72
CA ILE A 175 -11.78 15.97 -51.71
C ILE A 175 -10.55 15.50 -52.48
N ARG A 176 -10.48 15.76 -53.80
CA ARG A 176 -9.25 15.46 -54.55
C ARG A 176 -8.09 16.29 -54.02
N LEU A 177 -6.91 15.70 -53.94
CA LEU A 177 -5.71 16.40 -53.49
C LEU A 177 -5.46 17.68 -54.29
N PHE A 178 -5.65 17.62 -55.61
CA PHE A 178 -5.61 18.78 -56.50
C PHE A 178 -6.48 19.96 -56.01
N ASP A 179 -7.68 19.70 -55.49
CA ASP A 179 -8.64 20.72 -55.03
C ASP A 179 -8.38 21.17 -53.59
N ALA A 180 -7.53 20.46 -52.85
CA ALA A 180 -7.16 20.77 -51.47
C ALA A 180 -6.04 21.82 -51.33
N PHE A 181 -5.23 22.06 -52.38
CA PHE A 181 -4.10 22.99 -52.31
C PHE A 181 -4.50 24.47 -52.26
N LEU A 182 -3.92 25.29 -51.36
CA LEU A 182 -4.22 26.74 -51.27
C LEU A 182 -5.73 27.06 -51.29
N ALA A 183 -6.53 26.19 -50.66
CA ALA A 183 -7.99 26.25 -50.67
C ALA A 183 -8.55 26.32 -49.23
N PRO A 184 -8.22 27.37 -48.45
CA PRO A 184 -8.67 27.49 -47.06
C PRO A 184 -10.21 27.44 -46.90
N GLN A 185 -10.98 27.83 -47.93
CA GLN A 185 -12.44 27.72 -47.93
C GLN A 185 -12.93 26.26 -47.85
N SER A 186 -12.14 25.31 -48.31
CA SER A 186 -12.48 23.89 -48.28
C SER A 186 -12.23 23.26 -46.91
N TYR A 187 -11.46 23.91 -46.03
CA TYR A 187 -11.14 23.40 -44.71
C TYR A 187 -12.39 23.19 -43.85
N ASN A 188 -13.23 24.21 -43.73
CA ASN A 188 -14.49 24.16 -42.95
C ASN A 188 -15.69 23.64 -43.76
N ASP A 189 -15.48 23.11 -44.96
CA ASP A 189 -16.57 22.62 -45.80
C ASP A 189 -16.99 21.21 -45.39
N GLY A 190 -18.09 21.08 -44.65
CA GLY A 190 -18.72 19.80 -44.29
C GLY A 190 -19.66 19.24 -45.36
N GLY A 191 -19.66 19.79 -46.58
CA GLY A 191 -20.50 19.30 -47.66
C GLY A 191 -21.98 19.31 -47.30
N ALA A 192 -22.62 18.12 -47.32
CA ALA A 192 -24.03 17.97 -46.97
C ALA A 192 -24.34 18.29 -45.49
N ALA A 193 -23.34 18.21 -44.59
CA ALA A 193 -23.49 18.58 -43.19
C ALA A 193 -23.51 20.11 -42.96
N GLY A 194 -23.17 20.90 -43.98
CA GLY A 194 -22.97 22.34 -43.86
C GLY A 194 -21.59 22.72 -43.29
N PRO A 195 -21.32 24.01 -43.05
CA PRO A 195 -20.03 24.48 -42.54
C PRO A 195 -19.70 23.89 -41.16
N LEU A 196 -18.48 23.39 -41.01
CA LEU A 196 -17.94 22.87 -39.76
C LEU A 196 -17.19 23.98 -38.99
N THR A 197 -17.12 23.82 -37.67
CA THR A 197 -16.17 24.56 -36.84
C THR A 197 -14.76 24.00 -37.04
N ALA A 198 -13.72 24.77 -36.71
CA ALA A 198 -12.34 24.40 -37.03
C ALA A 198 -11.87 23.10 -36.36
N ASP A 199 -12.35 22.82 -35.15
CA ASP A 199 -12.16 21.57 -34.39
C ASP A 199 -12.83 20.37 -35.07
N LYS A 200 -14.07 20.53 -35.54
CA LYS A 200 -14.81 19.48 -36.28
C LYS A 200 -14.25 19.25 -37.68
N ALA A 201 -13.74 20.29 -38.32
CA ALA A 201 -13.04 20.18 -39.59
C ALA A 201 -11.73 19.38 -39.43
N ALA A 202 -10.96 19.68 -38.38
CA ALA A 202 -9.76 18.91 -38.04
C ALA A 202 -10.10 17.44 -37.75
N GLY A 203 -11.09 17.19 -36.89
CA GLY A 203 -11.53 15.82 -36.58
C GLY A 203 -12.04 15.05 -37.81
N SER A 204 -12.76 15.71 -38.72
CA SER A 204 -13.21 15.11 -39.98
C SER A 204 -12.05 14.69 -40.90
N ILE A 205 -11.02 15.53 -41.00
CA ILE A 205 -9.82 15.22 -41.79
C ILE A 205 -9.03 14.08 -41.15
N VAL A 206 -8.74 14.15 -39.84
CA VAL A 206 -7.96 13.10 -39.15
C VAL A 206 -8.67 11.74 -39.25
N ARG A 207 -9.99 11.70 -38.98
CA ARG A 207 -10.78 10.46 -39.06
C ARG A 207 -10.71 9.81 -40.44
N GLY A 208 -10.69 10.63 -41.50
CA GLY A 208 -10.52 10.14 -42.86
C GLY A 208 -9.10 9.64 -43.13
N LEU A 209 -8.08 10.39 -42.69
CA LEU A 209 -6.68 10.06 -42.93
C LEU A 209 -6.23 8.81 -42.16
N ALA A 210 -6.60 8.68 -40.89
CA ALA A 210 -6.26 7.54 -40.03
C ALA A 210 -6.88 6.20 -40.50
N ARG A 211 -7.86 6.25 -41.40
CA ARG A 211 -8.49 5.07 -42.01
C ARG A 211 -8.09 4.86 -43.48
N SER A 212 -7.11 5.62 -43.95
CA SER A 212 -6.64 5.55 -45.34
C SER A 212 -5.15 5.27 -45.39
N ILE A 213 -4.78 4.29 -46.21
CA ILE A 213 -3.37 3.94 -46.42
C ILE A 213 -2.78 4.93 -47.43
N GLY A 214 -1.64 5.54 -47.07
CA GLY A 214 -0.87 6.38 -47.98
C GLY A 214 -0.29 5.60 -49.15
N ASN A 215 0.16 6.30 -50.19
CA ASN A 215 0.93 5.64 -51.23
C ASN A 215 2.26 5.12 -50.68
N GLU A 216 2.78 4.06 -51.30
CA GLU A 216 4.07 3.48 -50.96
C GLU A 216 5.21 4.51 -51.15
N LEU A 217 6.23 4.45 -50.30
CA LEU A 217 7.46 5.23 -50.47
C LEU A 217 8.31 4.62 -51.58
N ASP A 218 8.14 5.13 -52.80
CA ASP A 218 8.89 4.69 -53.97
C ASP A 218 9.08 5.81 -55.03
N GLU A 219 9.57 5.47 -56.22
CA GLU A 219 9.78 6.43 -57.31
C GLU A 219 8.48 6.90 -58.01
N PHE A 220 7.32 6.37 -57.64
CA PHE A 220 6.04 6.75 -58.20
C PHE A 220 5.41 7.88 -57.39
N VAL A 221 4.69 8.76 -58.10
CA VAL A 221 4.10 9.97 -57.53
C VAL A 221 2.76 10.21 -58.23
N THR A 222 1.75 10.59 -57.45
CA THR A 222 0.39 10.79 -57.96
C THR A 222 0.28 11.95 -58.96
N GLU A 223 -0.74 11.88 -59.80
CA GLU A 223 -0.97 12.82 -60.90
C GLU A 223 -1.24 14.26 -60.42
N SER A 224 -1.94 14.42 -59.28
CA SER A 224 -2.23 15.73 -58.68
C SER A 224 -0.98 16.59 -58.46
N VAL A 225 0.15 15.99 -58.06
CA VAL A 225 1.41 16.72 -57.80
C VAL A 225 2.43 16.57 -58.93
N ARG A 226 2.29 15.54 -59.79
CA ARG A 226 3.18 15.33 -60.94
C ARG A 226 2.82 16.16 -62.16
N ASN A 227 1.53 16.36 -62.44
CA ASN A 227 1.09 16.95 -63.71
C ASN A 227 0.17 18.17 -63.55
N GLN A 228 -0.39 18.39 -62.35
CA GLN A 228 -1.44 19.39 -62.13
C GLN A 228 -1.20 20.27 -60.90
N LEU A 229 0.04 20.37 -60.40
CA LEU A 229 0.30 21.09 -59.15
C LEU A 229 -0.18 22.57 -59.26
N LEU A 230 -1.08 22.96 -58.35
CA LEU A 230 -1.72 24.30 -58.30
C LEU A 230 -2.49 24.72 -59.57
N GLY A 231 -2.98 23.77 -60.38
CA GLY A 231 -3.70 24.10 -61.63
C GLY A 231 -2.78 24.54 -62.78
N LEU A 232 -1.47 24.56 -62.55
CA LEU A 232 -0.45 24.80 -63.56
C LEU A 232 0.14 23.45 -64.02
N PRO A 233 0.73 23.36 -65.22
CA PRO A 233 1.50 22.19 -65.64
C PRO A 233 2.85 22.14 -64.91
N LEU A 234 2.81 22.20 -63.58
CA LEU A 234 3.95 22.10 -62.69
C LEU A 234 4.09 20.65 -62.22
N ASP A 235 5.34 20.18 -62.19
CA ASP A 235 5.74 18.81 -61.88
C ASP A 235 6.64 18.82 -60.63
N LEU A 236 6.08 18.37 -59.50
CA LEU A 236 6.78 18.36 -58.22
C LEU A 236 8.04 17.46 -58.22
N PRO A 237 8.00 16.21 -58.73
CA PRO A 237 9.21 15.41 -58.97
C PRO A 237 10.29 16.14 -59.79
N ALA A 238 9.91 16.81 -60.88
CA ALA A 238 10.85 17.59 -61.68
C ALA A 238 11.45 18.76 -60.90
N ILE A 239 10.65 19.44 -60.07
CA ILE A 239 11.10 20.50 -59.16
C ILE A 239 12.07 19.92 -58.11
N ASN A 240 11.82 18.72 -57.57
CA ASN A 240 12.72 18.07 -56.62
C ASN A 240 14.09 17.78 -57.23
N MET A 241 14.12 17.17 -58.42
CA MET A 241 15.38 16.92 -59.13
C MET A 241 16.09 18.22 -59.52
N ALA A 242 15.35 19.22 -60.02
CA ALA A 242 15.93 20.51 -60.37
C ALA A 242 16.50 21.24 -59.14
N ARG A 243 15.83 21.15 -57.99
CA ARG A 243 16.29 21.72 -56.72
C ARG A 243 17.52 21.00 -56.21
N GLY A 244 17.54 19.66 -56.18
CA GLY A 244 18.74 18.91 -55.80
C GLY A 244 19.96 19.33 -56.63
N ARG A 245 19.78 19.50 -57.94
CA ARG A 245 20.84 20.01 -58.83
C ARG A 245 21.21 21.46 -58.56
N SER A 246 20.25 22.34 -58.27
CA SER A 246 20.54 23.77 -58.02
C SER A 246 21.30 23.99 -56.72
N GLU A 247 21.00 23.20 -55.69
CA GLU A 247 21.68 23.26 -54.39
C GLU A 247 22.97 22.44 -54.36
N GLY A 248 23.35 21.82 -55.48
CA GLY A 248 24.64 21.11 -55.62
C GLY A 248 24.69 19.73 -54.95
N ILE A 249 23.54 19.08 -54.76
CA ILE A 249 23.47 17.73 -54.20
C ILE A 249 24.18 16.74 -55.13
N SER A 250 25.05 15.91 -54.55
CA SER A 250 25.76 14.86 -55.30
C SER A 250 24.79 13.80 -55.83
N PRO A 251 25.01 13.24 -57.03
CA PRO A 251 24.26 12.08 -57.51
C PRO A 251 24.32 10.90 -56.54
N LEU A 252 23.31 10.02 -56.54
CA LEU A 252 23.14 8.93 -55.56
C LEU A 252 24.45 8.16 -55.31
N ASN A 253 25.04 7.61 -56.37
CA ASN A 253 26.20 6.72 -56.23
C ASN A 253 27.50 7.46 -55.83
N VAL A 254 27.53 8.78 -56.05
CA VAL A 254 28.62 9.66 -55.59
C VAL A 254 28.43 9.95 -54.09
N ALA A 255 27.21 10.25 -53.65
CA ALA A 255 26.87 10.42 -52.24
C ALA A 255 27.16 9.14 -51.42
N ARG A 256 26.68 7.98 -51.90
CA ARG A 256 27.00 6.65 -51.34
C ARG A 256 28.51 6.44 -51.16
N ARG A 257 29.30 6.83 -52.16
CA ARG A 257 30.78 6.74 -52.09
C ARG A 257 31.37 7.66 -51.01
N GLN A 258 30.84 8.87 -50.86
CA GLN A 258 31.27 9.80 -49.81
C GLN A 258 30.94 9.26 -48.43
N PHE A 259 29.71 8.80 -48.22
CA PHE A 259 29.26 8.19 -46.95
C PHE A 259 30.11 6.95 -46.61
N PHE A 260 30.24 6.00 -47.54
CA PHE A 260 31.09 4.82 -47.34
C PHE A 260 32.55 5.15 -47.05
N THR A 261 33.09 6.22 -47.65
CA THR A 261 34.47 6.64 -47.39
C THR A 261 34.62 7.19 -45.97
N ALA A 262 33.60 7.90 -45.47
CA ALA A 262 33.57 8.48 -44.14
C ALA A 262 33.34 7.43 -43.05
N THR A 263 32.38 6.51 -43.25
CA THR A 263 31.89 5.62 -42.17
C THR A 263 32.33 4.16 -42.31
N ARG A 264 32.69 3.72 -43.53
CA ARG A 264 32.87 2.30 -43.88
C ARG A 264 31.61 1.44 -43.73
N ASP A 265 30.44 2.05 -43.59
CA ASP A 265 29.16 1.35 -43.53
C ASP A 265 28.83 0.67 -44.86
N THR A 266 28.76 -0.65 -44.84
CA THR A 266 28.50 -1.46 -46.03
C THR A 266 27.11 -1.26 -46.64
N ALA A 267 26.12 -0.77 -45.87
CA ALA A 267 24.78 -0.50 -46.37
C ALA A 267 24.77 0.60 -47.45
N VAL A 268 25.66 1.59 -47.32
CA VAL A 268 25.81 2.71 -48.26
C VAL A 268 26.96 2.52 -49.25
N LYS A 269 27.48 1.29 -49.42
CA LYS A 269 28.53 1.01 -50.40
C LYS A 269 28.08 1.41 -51.82
N PRO A 270 28.89 2.14 -52.61
CA PRO A 270 28.49 2.52 -53.97
C PRO A 270 28.32 1.28 -54.85
N TYR A 271 27.25 1.27 -55.64
CA TYR A 271 26.96 0.22 -56.61
C TYR A 271 28.02 0.21 -57.70
N ALA A 272 28.58 -0.97 -57.99
CA ALA A 272 29.66 -1.10 -58.96
C ALA A 272 29.18 -0.94 -60.41
N ASN A 273 27.94 -1.33 -60.70
CA ASN A 273 27.34 -1.37 -62.03
C ASN A 273 25.80 -1.42 -61.98
N TRP A 274 25.15 -1.34 -63.15
CA TRP A 274 23.69 -1.35 -63.27
C TRP A 274 23.04 -2.64 -62.79
N PHE A 275 23.73 -3.79 -62.90
CA PHE A 275 23.23 -5.06 -62.39
C PHE A 275 23.12 -5.04 -60.86
N GLU A 276 24.15 -4.57 -60.16
CA GLU A 276 24.13 -4.45 -58.69
C GLU A 276 23.07 -3.45 -58.19
N PHE A 277 22.92 -2.30 -58.88
CA PHE A 277 21.82 -1.37 -58.59
C PHE A 277 20.45 -2.05 -58.78
N GLY A 278 20.27 -2.79 -59.87
CA GLY A 278 19.04 -3.53 -60.15
C GLY A 278 18.66 -4.60 -59.11
N LEU A 279 19.64 -5.19 -58.42
CA LEU A 279 19.38 -6.12 -57.32
C LEU A 279 18.94 -5.43 -56.01
N ASN A 280 19.11 -4.11 -55.93
CA ASN A 280 18.87 -3.33 -54.71
C ASN A 280 17.80 -2.25 -54.89
N ILE A 281 17.04 -2.27 -55.99
CA ILE A 281 15.82 -1.47 -56.12
C ILE A 281 14.58 -2.29 -55.77
N LYS A 282 13.53 -1.59 -55.34
CA LYS A 282 12.25 -2.17 -54.93
C LYS A 282 11.49 -2.76 -56.14
N HIS A 283 11.33 -1.94 -57.18
CA HIS A 283 10.61 -2.31 -58.41
C HIS A 283 11.60 -2.62 -59.53
N ALA A 284 11.82 -3.91 -59.81
CA ALA A 284 12.80 -4.35 -60.81
C ALA A 284 12.52 -3.81 -62.23
N GLU A 285 11.25 -3.60 -62.55
CA GLU A 285 10.77 -2.98 -63.80
C GLU A 285 11.26 -1.54 -63.97
N SER A 286 11.49 -0.81 -62.88
CA SER A 286 11.95 0.58 -62.92
C SER A 286 13.41 0.69 -63.33
N LEU A 287 14.20 -0.38 -63.24
CA LEU A 287 15.56 -0.42 -63.76
C LEU A 287 15.62 -0.01 -65.24
N VAL A 288 14.64 -0.41 -66.04
CA VAL A 288 14.54 -0.04 -67.46
C VAL A 288 14.40 1.48 -67.61
N ASN A 289 13.61 2.13 -66.74
CA ASN A 289 13.42 3.57 -66.76
C ASN A 289 14.68 4.31 -66.32
N PHE A 290 15.38 3.84 -65.29
CA PHE A 290 16.66 4.42 -64.88
C PHE A 290 17.72 4.30 -65.98
N VAL A 291 17.86 3.11 -66.59
CA VAL A 291 18.79 2.90 -67.70
C VAL A 291 18.39 3.77 -68.90
N ALA A 292 17.10 3.91 -69.22
CA ALA A 292 16.65 4.78 -70.31
C ALA A 292 16.94 6.27 -70.07
N ALA A 293 16.88 6.72 -68.80
CA ALA A 293 17.09 8.10 -68.42
C ALA A 293 18.58 8.48 -68.31
N TYR A 294 19.40 7.62 -67.70
CA TYR A 294 20.79 7.92 -67.33
C TYR A 294 21.84 7.09 -68.08
N GLY A 295 21.45 6.01 -68.75
CA GLY A 295 22.38 5.09 -69.42
C GLY A 295 23.12 5.73 -70.59
N THR A 296 24.43 5.48 -70.67
CA THR A 296 25.33 6.05 -71.69
C THR A 296 25.49 5.16 -72.93
N HIS A 297 24.78 4.03 -73.02
CA HIS A 297 24.92 3.12 -74.15
C HIS A 297 24.50 3.80 -75.47
N PRO A 298 25.23 3.60 -76.59
CA PRO A 298 24.93 4.26 -77.87
C PRO A 298 23.50 4.07 -78.38
N THR A 299 22.88 2.92 -78.11
CA THR A 299 21.48 2.67 -78.51
C THR A 299 20.47 3.52 -77.73
N ILE A 300 20.81 3.96 -76.51
CA ILE A 300 20.00 4.87 -75.69
C ILE A 300 20.27 6.31 -76.12
N THR A 301 21.53 6.71 -76.24
CA THR A 301 21.91 8.10 -76.54
C THR A 301 21.57 8.52 -77.97
N SER A 302 21.45 7.57 -78.91
CA SER A 302 21.03 7.84 -80.29
C SER A 302 19.51 7.88 -80.48
N ALA A 303 18.72 7.42 -79.51
CA ALA A 303 17.26 7.45 -79.60
C ALA A 303 16.71 8.86 -79.33
N THR A 304 15.87 9.36 -80.23
CA THR A 304 15.32 10.73 -80.20
C THR A 304 13.95 10.85 -79.53
N THR A 305 13.31 9.73 -79.19
CA THR A 305 12.01 9.69 -78.51
C THR A 305 12.13 8.97 -77.16
N LEU A 306 11.29 9.35 -76.19
CA LEU A 306 11.19 8.67 -74.88
C LEU A 306 10.90 7.17 -75.04
N ALA A 307 9.96 6.82 -75.93
CA ALA A 307 9.64 5.43 -76.26
C ALA A 307 10.86 4.68 -76.84
N GLY A 308 11.61 5.32 -77.74
CA GLY A 308 12.83 4.73 -78.31
C GLY A 308 13.92 4.47 -77.26
N LYS A 309 14.13 5.41 -76.33
CA LYS A 309 15.06 5.24 -75.22
C LYS A 309 14.67 4.07 -74.30
N ARG A 310 13.38 3.96 -73.95
CA ARG A 310 12.86 2.84 -73.14
C ARG A 310 13.01 1.50 -73.85
N SER A 311 12.69 1.41 -75.14
CA SER A 311 12.88 0.18 -75.92
C SER A 311 14.35 -0.24 -75.99
N ALA A 312 15.28 0.71 -76.14
CA ALA A 312 16.71 0.44 -76.14
C ALA A 312 17.20 -0.04 -74.76
N ALA A 313 16.76 0.61 -73.68
CA ALA A 313 17.07 0.22 -72.31
C ALA A 313 16.51 -1.16 -71.96
N PHE A 314 15.25 -1.43 -72.32
CA PHE A 314 14.61 -2.73 -72.12
C PHE A 314 15.41 -3.86 -72.77
N ALA A 315 15.86 -3.67 -74.02
CA ALA A 315 16.68 -4.65 -74.72
C ALA A 315 18.03 -4.90 -74.00
N LEU A 316 18.64 -3.87 -73.40
CA LEU A 316 19.91 -3.99 -72.67
C LEU A 316 19.73 -4.71 -71.32
N VAL A 317 18.71 -4.35 -70.56
CA VAL A 317 18.37 -4.96 -69.27
C VAL A 317 17.97 -6.42 -69.46
N ALA A 318 17.08 -6.71 -70.42
CA ALA A 318 16.61 -8.07 -70.71
C ALA A 318 17.74 -8.99 -71.24
N ALA A 319 18.71 -8.44 -71.97
CA ALA A 319 19.86 -9.20 -72.45
C ALA A 319 20.86 -9.54 -71.33
N ASN A 320 20.81 -8.82 -70.20
CA ASN A 320 21.80 -8.86 -69.11
C ASN A 320 23.25 -8.90 -69.63
N GLY A 321 23.54 -8.06 -70.63
CA GLY A 321 24.79 -8.09 -71.39
C GLY A 321 25.92 -7.30 -70.73
N PRO A 322 27.09 -7.15 -71.41
CA PRO A 322 28.27 -6.47 -70.86
C PRO A 322 28.02 -5.06 -70.33
N PHE A 323 27.06 -4.33 -70.89
CA PHE A 323 26.68 -2.99 -70.43
C PHE A 323 26.15 -3.00 -68.97
N MET A 324 25.40 -4.03 -68.57
CA MET A 324 24.85 -4.12 -67.21
C MET A 324 25.94 -4.31 -66.15
N PHE A 325 27.08 -4.89 -66.51
CA PHE A 325 28.23 -5.13 -65.65
C PHE A 325 29.34 -4.07 -65.81
N GLN A 326 29.14 -3.09 -66.68
CA GLN A 326 30.09 -2.02 -66.90
C GLN A 326 30.18 -1.11 -65.66
N SER A 327 31.39 -0.67 -65.32
CA SER A 327 31.64 0.20 -64.17
C SER A 327 30.75 1.45 -64.19
N ALA A 328 30.17 1.77 -63.02
CA ALA A 328 29.30 2.92 -62.78
C ALA A 328 29.83 4.25 -63.34
N ALA A 329 31.15 4.43 -63.29
CA ALA A 329 31.85 5.63 -63.79
C ALA A 329 31.73 5.84 -65.31
N THR A 330 31.38 4.80 -66.07
CA THR A 330 31.31 4.85 -67.54
C THR A 330 29.95 4.47 -68.12
N SER A 331 29.08 3.83 -67.32
CA SER A 331 27.77 3.33 -67.74
C SER A 331 26.62 4.33 -67.57
N GLY A 332 26.89 5.45 -66.88
CA GLY A 332 25.90 6.49 -66.55
C GLY A 332 25.30 6.39 -65.15
N LEU A 333 25.55 5.30 -64.42
CA LEU A 333 25.00 5.09 -63.07
C LEU A 333 25.44 6.17 -62.07
N ASP A 334 26.67 6.67 -62.18
CA ASP A 334 27.17 7.78 -61.32
C ASP A 334 26.44 9.13 -61.57
N THR A 335 25.48 9.19 -62.49
CA THR A 335 24.70 10.41 -62.81
C THR A 335 23.23 10.34 -62.36
N VAL A 336 22.80 9.23 -61.75
CA VAL A 336 21.44 9.10 -61.21
C VAL A 336 21.23 10.15 -60.12
N ASP A 337 20.21 11.01 -60.29
CA ASP A 337 19.86 12.00 -59.27
C ASP A 337 19.56 11.30 -57.95
N PHE A 338 19.99 11.89 -56.84
CA PHE A 338 19.89 11.28 -55.52
C PHE A 338 18.42 11.01 -55.13
N TRP A 339 17.50 11.96 -55.37
CA TRP A 339 16.10 11.80 -54.97
C TRP A 339 15.41 10.56 -55.57
N PRO A 340 15.25 10.43 -56.90
CA PRO A 340 14.58 9.25 -57.46
C PRO A 340 15.41 7.97 -57.26
N GLY A 341 16.74 8.07 -57.24
CA GLY A 341 17.62 6.92 -57.05
C GLY A 341 17.51 6.31 -55.65
N GLY A 342 17.45 7.16 -54.61
CA GLY A 342 17.31 6.71 -53.23
C GLY A 342 15.90 6.25 -52.88
N MET A 343 14.86 6.88 -53.43
CA MET A 343 13.47 6.40 -53.33
C MET A 343 13.27 5.01 -53.93
N ALA A 344 14.01 4.68 -55.00
CA ALA A 344 13.90 3.38 -55.65
C ALA A 344 14.63 2.26 -54.90
N GLU A 345 15.50 2.56 -53.94
CA GLU A 345 16.22 1.54 -53.18
C GLU A 345 15.25 0.67 -52.37
N ARG A 346 15.46 -0.64 -52.36
CA ARG A 346 14.65 -1.55 -51.54
C ARG A 346 14.88 -1.31 -50.05
N GLN A 347 13.84 -1.54 -49.26
CA GLN A 347 13.90 -1.52 -47.80
C GLN A 347 14.80 -2.65 -47.26
N ALA A 348 15.39 -2.42 -46.08
CA ALA A 348 16.11 -3.45 -45.35
C ALA A 348 15.12 -4.39 -44.64
N VAL A 349 15.49 -5.65 -44.42
CA VAL A 349 14.60 -6.66 -43.80
C VAL A 349 14.29 -6.33 -42.34
N PHE A 350 15.24 -5.73 -41.64
CA PHE A 350 15.11 -5.29 -40.25
C PHE A 350 15.24 -3.76 -40.12
N GLY A 351 14.91 -3.03 -41.19
CA GLY A 351 14.95 -1.56 -41.18
C GLY A 351 13.55 -0.99 -41.37
N GLY A 352 13.42 0.33 -41.20
CA GLY A 352 12.16 1.03 -41.41
C GLY A 352 11.74 1.17 -42.86
N LEU A 353 10.98 2.22 -43.14
CA LEU A 353 10.33 2.45 -44.44
C LEU A 353 11.29 2.89 -45.55
N LEU A 354 12.57 3.11 -45.26
CA LEU A 354 13.54 3.74 -46.15
C LEU A 354 14.54 2.75 -46.76
N GLY A 355 14.96 3.03 -47.99
CA GLY A 355 16.13 2.40 -48.60
C GLY A 355 17.45 2.86 -47.94
N SER A 356 18.51 2.06 -48.11
CA SER A 356 19.78 2.21 -47.39
C SER A 356 20.39 3.62 -47.36
N THR A 357 20.36 4.36 -48.47
CA THR A 357 20.97 5.69 -48.54
C THR A 357 20.09 6.75 -47.89
N PHE A 358 18.77 6.66 -48.09
CA PHE A 358 17.83 7.57 -47.44
C PHE A 358 17.84 7.34 -45.94
N ASN A 359 17.92 6.07 -45.51
CA ASN A 359 18.04 5.73 -44.12
C ASN A 359 19.25 6.42 -43.47
N PHE A 360 20.44 6.22 -44.02
CA PHE A 360 21.68 6.77 -43.47
C PHE A 360 21.62 8.29 -43.24
N VAL A 361 21.05 9.04 -44.19
CA VAL A 361 20.95 10.50 -44.07
C VAL A 361 19.82 10.91 -43.12
N PHE A 362 18.70 10.18 -43.12
CA PHE A 362 17.57 10.46 -42.23
C PHE A 362 17.97 10.22 -40.78
N GLU A 363 18.40 9.00 -40.45
CA GLU A 363 18.85 8.58 -39.12
C GLU A 363 19.90 9.54 -38.57
N LYS A 364 20.99 9.79 -39.32
CA LYS A 364 22.06 10.70 -38.88
C LYS A 364 21.57 12.13 -38.62
N GLN A 365 20.59 12.62 -39.39
CA GLN A 365 20.04 13.96 -39.18
C GLN A 365 19.17 14.03 -37.94
N LEU A 366 18.33 13.02 -37.70
CA LEU A 366 17.46 12.96 -36.52
C LEU A 366 18.29 12.84 -35.24
N GLU A 367 19.30 11.96 -35.22
CA GLU A 367 20.26 11.86 -34.11
C GLU A 367 20.97 13.19 -33.84
N ASN A 368 21.45 13.88 -34.88
CA ASN A 368 22.10 15.17 -34.70
C ASN A 368 21.13 16.25 -34.19
N LEU A 369 19.82 16.13 -34.46
CA LEU A 369 18.81 17.05 -33.97
C LEU A 369 18.52 16.84 -32.50
N GLN A 370 18.32 15.59 -32.06
CA GLN A 370 18.12 15.31 -30.63
C GLN A 370 19.39 15.62 -29.82
N ASP A 371 20.54 15.05 -30.19
CA ASP A 371 21.77 15.14 -29.39
C ASP A 371 22.43 16.52 -29.49
N GLY A 372 22.15 17.27 -30.56
CA GLY A 372 22.71 18.61 -30.77
C GLY A 372 21.82 19.74 -30.25
N ASP A 373 20.60 19.46 -29.79
CA ASP A 373 19.67 20.47 -29.24
C ASP A 373 19.78 20.55 -27.71
N ARG A 374 20.22 21.71 -27.23
CA ARG A 374 20.29 22.02 -25.79
C ARG A 374 18.91 22.08 -25.12
N PHE A 375 17.84 22.22 -25.91
CA PHE A 375 16.46 22.27 -25.44
C PHE A 375 15.65 21.07 -25.94
N TYR A 376 16.31 19.95 -26.21
CA TYR A 376 15.62 18.68 -26.43
C TYR A 376 14.82 18.27 -25.19
N TYR A 377 13.66 17.63 -25.39
CA TYR A 377 12.66 17.49 -24.35
C TYR A 377 13.13 16.70 -23.13
N LEU A 378 13.77 15.53 -23.31
CA LEU A 378 14.29 14.72 -22.21
C LEU A 378 15.20 15.57 -21.30
N GLN A 379 16.26 16.16 -21.84
CA GLN A 379 17.17 17.02 -21.06
C GLN A 379 16.48 18.22 -20.41
N ARG A 380 15.40 18.74 -20.99
CA ARG A 380 14.69 19.92 -20.46
C ARG A 380 13.70 19.54 -19.35
N LEU A 381 13.31 18.27 -19.29
CA LEU A 381 12.34 17.72 -18.35
C LEU A 381 13.00 16.89 -17.24
N ASP A 382 14.29 16.58 -17.35
CA ASP A 382 15.07 15.92 -16.29
C ASP A 382 14.72 16.48 -14.89
N GLY A 383 14.31 15.59 -13.99
CA GLY A 383 13.94 15.92 -12.61
C GLY A 383 12.61 16.69 -12.45
N LEU A 384 11.77 16.76 -13.48
CA LEU A 384 10.42 17.31 -13.39
C LEU A 384 9.38 16.21 -13.58
N ASN A 385 8.35 16.19 -12.73
CA ASN A 385 7.16 15.32 -12.85
C ASN A 385 6.41 15.48 -14.19
N LEU A 386 6.79 16.49 -14.99
CA LEU A 386 6.25 16.71 -16.33
C LEU A 386 6.77 15.70 -17.37
N VAL A 387 7.88 14.99 -17.11
CA VAL A 387 8.36 13.93 -18.03
C VAL A 387 7.33 12.81 -18.14
N GLN A 388 6.88 12.28 -17.00
CA GLN A 388 5.81 11.27 -16.89
C GLN A 388 4.58 11.66 -17.69
N GLN A 389 4.12 12.91 -17.49
CA GLN A 389 2.92 13.45 -18.14
C GLN A 389 3.09 13.65 -19.65
N LEU A 390 4.31 13.76 -20.17
CA LEU A 390 4.59 13.93 -21.59
C LEU A 390 4.81 12.60 -22.31
N GLU A 391 5.50 11.66 -21.68
CA GLU A 391 5.67 10.28 -22.17
C GLU A 391 4.32 9.59 -22.34
N GLY A 392 3.39 9.80 -21.39
CA GLY A 392 2.03 9.26 -21.47
C GLY A 392 1.16 9.80 -22.59
N ASN A 393 1.55 10.86 -23.31
CA ASN A 393 0.72 11.46 -24.34
C ASN A 393 1.05 10.95 -25.75
N SER A 394 0.04 10.48 -26.47
CA SER A 394 0.13 10.23 -27.91
C SER A 394 -0.35 11.39 -28.79
N PHE A 395 -0.04 11.35 -30.09
CA PHE A 395 -0.58 12.31 -31.05
C PHE A 395 -2.08 12.10 -31.24
N ALA A 396 -2.58 10.86 -31.16
CA ALA A 396 -4.01 10.57 -31.19
C ALA A 396 -4.74 11.23 -30.00
N GLU A 397 -4.20 11.14 -28.79
CA GLU A 397 -4.73 11.82 -27.59
C GLU A 397 -4.73 13.34 -27.75
N LEU A 398 -3.64 13.88 -28.29
CA LEU A 398 -3.54 15.31 -28.61
C LEU A 398 -4.60 15.76 -29.61
N ILE A 399 -4.93 14.92 -30.59
CA ILE A 399 -6.00 15.19 -31.53
C ILE A 399 -7.36 15.08 -30.82
N ARG A 400 -7.61 14.04 -30.02
CA ARG A 400 -8.87 13.83 -29.28
C ARG A 400 -9.19 15.01 -28.35
N ARG A 401 -8.20 15.52 -27.62
CA ARG A 401 -8.40 16.65 -26.68
C ARG A 401 -8.65 17.99 -27.38
N ASN A 402 -8.34 18.12 -28.67
CA ASN A 402 -8.45 19.36 -29.44
C ASN A 402 -9.48 19.30 -30.59
N THR A 403 -10.16 18.17 -30.81
CA THR A 403 -11.12 17.96 -31.91
C THR A 403 -12.32 17.11 -31.47
N ASP A 404 -13.22 16.76 -32.39
CA ASP A 404 -14.28 15.76 -32.18
C ASP A 404 -13.88 14.36 -32.68
N PHE A 405 -12.57 14.12 -32.87
CA PHE A 405 -12.03 12.80 -33.14
C PHE A 405 -12.23 11.90 -31.92
N GLN A 406 -12.70 10.69 -32.16
CA GLN A 406 -13.03 9.65 -31.17
C GLN A 406 -12.75 8.30 -31.84
N GLY A 407 -12.17 7.35 -31.11
CA GLY A 407 -11.56 6.16 -31.70
C GLY A 407 -10.27 6.46 -32.48
N GLY A 408 -9.74 5.47 -33.18
CA GLY A 408 -8.48 5.43 -33.94
C GLY A 408 -7.34 4.71 -33.21
N MET A 409 -6.41 4.14 -33.98
CA MET A 409 -5.13 3.65 -33.44
C MET A 409 -4.42 4.76 -32.65
N ASP A 410 -3.79 4.42 -31.53
CA ASP A 410 -3.11 5.42 -30.68
C ASP A 410 -1.85 5.94 -31.37
N VAL A 411 -1.08 5.02 -31.95
CA VAL A 411 -0.11 5.34 -33.00
C VAL A 411 -0.90 5.69 -34.27
N ILE A 412 -1.25 6.96 -34.42
CA ILE A 412 -2.13 7.46 -35.50
C ILE A 412 -1.54 7.26 -36.92
N PHE A 413 -0.28 6.87 -37.01
CA PHE A 413 0.40 6.50 -38.26
C PHE A 413 0.10 5.05 -38.70
N ASN A 414 -0.56 4.25 -37.85
CA ASN A 414 -1.12 2.94 -38.17
C ASN A 414 -2.57 3.05 -38.62
N THR A 415 -3.06 2.00 -39.30
CA THR A 415 -4.46 1.88 -39.69
C THR A 415 -5.03 0.59 -39.14
N ALA A 416 -6.18 0.65 -38.45
CA ALA A 416 -6.89 -0.54 -38.00
C ALA A 416 -7.44 -1.33 -39.20
N ASP A 417 -7.26 -2.65 -39.20
CA ASP A 417 -7.97 -3.58 -40.10
C ASP A 417 -9.44 -3.72 -39.68
N LEU A 418 -9.72 -3.75 -38.37
CA LEU A 418 -11.04 -3.93 -37.78
C LEU A 418 -11.25 -2.92 -36.65
N ILE A 419 -12.46 -2.34 -36.58
CA ILE A 419 -12.82 -1.35 -35.54
C ILE A 419 -14.05 -1.86 -34.79
N PHE A 420 -13.94 -1.93 -33.47
CA PHE A 420 -14.97 -2.40 -32.56
C PHE A 420 -15.36 -1.27 -31.60
N ASN A 421 -16.65 -0.92 -31.58
CA ASN A 421 -17.19 0.04 -30.60
C ASN A 421 -18.11 -0.69 -29.64
N SER A 422 -17.90 -0.57 -28.33
CA SER A 422 -18.72 -1.27 -27.30
C SER A 422 -20.21 -1.02 -27.46
N ALA A 423 -20.59 0.20 -27.87
CA ALA A 423 -21.98 0.60 -28.16
C ALA A 423 -22.67 -0.24 -29.24
N ASP A 424 -21.90 -0.83 -30.17
CA ASP A 424 -22.40 -1.69 -31.25
C ASP A 424 -22.35 -3.18 -30.85
N LEU A 425 -21.68 -3.54 -29.77
CA LEU A 425 -21.44 -4.92 -29.31
C LEU A 425 -22.47 -5.42 -28.28
N THR A 426 -23.70 -4.91 -28.32
CA THR A 426 -24.78 -5.25 -27.38
C THR A 426 -25.45 -6.59 -27.73
N GLY A 427 -24.79 -7.72 -27.48
CA GLY A 427 -25.34 -9.05 -27.74
C GLY A 427 -24.40 -10.19 -27.35
N THR A 428 -24.88 -11.43 -27.43
CA THR A 428 -24.10 -12.65 -27.12
C THR A 428 -23.92 -13.56 -28.34
N ALA A 429 -24.35 -13.13 -29.53
CA ALA A 429 -24.18 -13.89 -30.76
C ALA A 429 -22.77 -13.66 -31.30
N THR A 430 -22.13 -14.72 -31.81
CA THR A 430 -20.87 -14.58 -32.55
C THR A 430 -21.07 -13.66 -33.75
N ILE A 431 -20.16 -12.71 -33.92
CA ILE A 431 -20.11 -11.82 -35.08
C ILE A 431 -19.12 -12.43 -36.08
N ASP A 432 -19.60 -12.75 -37.28
CA ASP A 432 -18.77 -13.21 -38.40
C ASP A 432 -18.15 -11.99 -39.09
N LEU A 433 -16.81 -11.93 -39.10
CA LEU A 433 -16.05 -10.80 -39.63
C LEU A 433 -15.52 -11.06 -41.05
N GLY A 434 -15.83 -12.23 -41.63
CA GLY A 434 -15.30 -12.67 -42.92
C GLY A 434 -13.93 -13.34 -42.82
N ASP A 435 -13.53 -14.03 -43.89
CA ASP A 435 -12.26 -14.77 -44.03
C ASP A 435 -11.95 -15.80 -42.91
N GLY A 436 -12.98 -16.20 -42.16
CA GLY A 436 -12.86 -17.15 -41.05
C GLY A 436 -12.66 -16.49 -39.68
N MET A 437 -12.50 -15.16 -39.62
CA MET A 437 -12.37 -14.38 -38.39
C MET A 437 -13.72 -14.25 -37.69
N SER A 438 -13.70 -14.16 -36.36
CA SER A 438 -14.92 -14.03 -35.56
C SER A 438 -14.69 -13.23 -34.28
N LEU A 439 -15.74 -12.55 -33.81
CA LEU A 439 -15.79 -12.00 -32.46
C LEU A 439 -16.73 -12.85 -31.60
N PHE A 440 -16.20 -13.48 -30.56
CA PHE A 440 -16.95 -14.26 -29.59
C PHE A 440 -17.40 -13.40 -28.41
N THR A 441 -18.51 -13.78 -27.78
CA THR A 441 -18.94 -13.24 -26.49
C THR A 441 -19.04 -14.39 -25.49
N MET A 442 -18.17 -14.36 -24.48
CA MET A 442 -18.14 -15.33 -23.40
C MET A 442 -19.34 -15.14 -22.44
N PRO A 443 -19.69 -16.16 -21.62
CA PRO A 443 -20.84 -16.08 -20.70
C PRO A 443 -20.75 -14.98 -19.63
N ASP A 444 -19.54 -14.57 -19.28
CA ASP A 444 -19.23 -13.48 -18.35
C ASP A 444 -19.29 -12.09 -19.01
N GLY A 445 -19.50 -12.02 -20.33
CA GLY A 445 -19.57 -10.78 -21.10
C GLY A 445 -18.34 -10.48 -21.95
N THR A 446 -17.21 -11.16 -21.70
CA THR A 446 -15.92 -10.91 -22.37
C THR A 446 -16.01 -11.08 -23.88
N LYS A 447 -15.53 -10.09 -24.62
CA LYS A 447 -15.42 -10.10 -26.08
C LYS A 447 -14.04 -10.62 -26.47
N VAL A 448 -13.99 -11.58 -27.39
CA VAL A 448 -12.73 -12.21 -27.81
C VAL A 448 -12.66 -12.17 -29.32
N PHE A 449 -11.69 -11.42 -29.85
CA PHE A 449 -11.33 -11.47 -31.26
C PHE A 449 -10.58 -12.76 -31.55
N PHE A 450 -10.82 -13.34 -32.72
CA PHE A 450 -10.18 -14.58 -33.11
C PHE A 450 -9.99 -14.64 -34.62
N ASP A 451 -8.73 -14.67 -35.04
CA ASP A 451 -8.28 -15.02 -36.38
C ASP A 451 -7.67 -16.43 -36.36
N PRO A 452 -8.33 -17.44 -36.95
CA PRO A 452 -7.80 -18.81 -36.96
C PRO A 452 -6.47 -18.98 -37.71
N LEU A 453 -6.06 -17.98 -38.49
CA LEU A 453 -4.79 -17.98 -39.22
C LEU A 453 -3.74 -17.06 -38.59
N HIS A 454 -4.08 -16.29 -37.55
CA HIS A 454 -3.19 -15.35 -36.88
C HIS A 454 -2.44 -14.45 -37.88
N THR A 455 -3.20 -13.78 -38.76
CA THR A 455 -2.64 -13.03 -39.89
C THR A 455 -2.04 -11.68 -39.51
N GLY A 456 -2.00 -11.33 -38.22
CA GLY A 456 -1.50 -10.04 -37.74
C GLY A 456 -2.48 -8.92 -38.07
N LYS A 457 -3.71 -9.03 -37.60
CA LYS A 457 -4.76 -8.04 -37.88
C LYS A 457 -4.78 -7.01 -36.77
N ASN A 458 -4.40 -5.79 -37.10
CA ASN A 458 -4.44 -4.69 -36.16
C ASN A 458 -5.89 -4.30 -35.91
N ILE A 459 -6.31 -4.32 -34.67
CA ILE A 459 -7.68 -3.95 -34.28
C ILE A 459 -7.69 -2.67 -33.45
N GLU A 460 -8.81 -1.98 -33.53
CA GLU A 460 -9.16 -0.90 -32.61
C GLU A 460 -10.37 -1.35 -31.79
N PHE A 461 -10.23 -1.36 -30.46
CA PHE A 461 -11.34 -1.48 -29.54
C PHE A 461 -11.59 -0.14 -28.84
N ASN A 462 -12.83 0.35 -28.91
CA ASN A 462 -13.28 1.57 -28.26
C ASN A 462 -14.42 1.24 -27.29
N GLY A 463 -14.09 1.28 -26.00
CA GLY A 463 -14.96 1.02 -24.86
C GLY A 463 -16.02 2.10 -24.61
N GLY A 464 -16.85 1.84 -23.62
CA GLY A 464 -17.99 2.66 -23.20
C GLY A 464 -17.69 3.46 -21.94
N ALA A 465 -18.73 3.71 -21.15
CA ALA A 465 -18.59 4.38 -19.85
C ALA A 465 -18.89 3.41 -18.68
N GLY A 466 -18.85 2.11 -18.93
CA GLY A 466 -18.91 1.10 -17.89
C GLY A 466 -18.09 -0.11 -18.29
N THR A 467 -17.85 -1.01 -17.33
CA THR A 467 -16.97 -2.18 -17.46
C THR A 467 -17.09 -2.93 -18.79
N ASP A 468 -16.01 -2.86 -19.54
CA ASP A 468 -15.73 -3.57 -20.77
C ASP A 468 -14.67 -4.64 -20.54
N LYS A 469 -14.86 -5.79 -21.18
CA LYS A 469 -13.90 -6.89 -21.17
C LYS A 469 -13.58 -7.30 -22.60
N PHE A 470 -12.35 -7.09 -23.04
CA PHE A 470 -11.94 -7.35 -24.42
C PHE A 470 -10.60 -8.08 -24.47
N ILE A 471 -10.50 -9.05 -25.38
CA ILE A 471 -9.29 -9.84 -25.64
C ILE A 471 -8.98 -9.81 -27.14
N GLY A 472 -7.76 -9.42 -27.47
CA GLY A 472 -7.16 -9.39 -28.80
C GLY A 472 -6.71 -10.77 -29.31
N ASP A 473 -5.87 -10.75 -30.34
CA ASP A 473 -5.22 -11.93 -30.94
C ASP A 473 -3.83 -11.49 -31.42
N VAL A 474 -3.34 -11.95 -32.57
CA VAL A 474 -2.11 -11.43 -33.18
C VAL A 474 -2.39 -10.14 -33.98
N GLY A 475 -1.71 -9.05 -33.64
CA GLY A 475 -1.79 -7.75 -34.33
C GLY A 475 -1.18 -6.63 -33.47
N ASP A 476 -0.81 -5.49 -34.08
CA ASP A 476 -0.46 -4.30 -33.27
C ASP A 476 -1.78 -3.55 -32.98
N ASP A 477 -2.37 -3.80 -31.81
CA ASP A 477 -3.73 -3.39 -31.46
C ASP A 477 -3.76 -2.07 -30.69
N THR A 478 -4.92 -1.43 -30.70
CA THR A 478 -5.20 -0.29 -29.82
C THR A 478 -6.52 -0.51 -29.11
N MET A 479 -6.51 -0.46 -27.79
CA MET A 479 -7.70 -0.65 -26.97
C MET A 479 -7.90 0.52 -26.01
N TYR A 480 -9.10 1.10 -26.00
CA TYR A 480 -9.52 2.11 -25.04
C TYR A 480 -10.65 1.55 -24.18
N GLY A 481 -10.47 1.48 -22.86
CA GLY A 481 -11.56 1.18 -21.91
C GLY A 481 -12.50 2.36 -21.75
N ASN A 482 -11.91 3.55 -21.69
CA ASN A 482 -12.54 4.86 -21.46
C ASN A 482 -13.07 5.03 -20.04
N GLY A 483 -14.13 4.34 -19.64
CA GLY A 483 -14.69 4.55 -18.31
C GLY A 483 -15.36 3.32 -17.73
N GLY A 484 -15.25 3.16 -16.41
CA GLY A 484 -15.64 1.92 -15.73
C GLY A 484 -14.41 1.10 -15.40
N ASP A 485 -14.59 0.02 -14.63
CA ASP A 485 -13.49 -0.88 -14.28
C ASP A 485 -13.34 -1.90 -15.42
N ASP A 486 -12.39 -1.66 -16.33
CA ASP A 486 -12.21 -2.38 -17.59
C ASP A 486 -11.15 -3.49 -17.49
N ARG A 487 -11.25 -4.49 -18.36
CA ARG A 487 -10.23 -5.54 -18.51
C ARG A 487 -9.86 -5.72 -19.97
N LEU A 488 -8.65 -5.34 -20.33
CA LEU A 488 -8.14 -5.34 -21.69
C LEU A 488 -6.90 -6.23 -21.81
N ASP A 489 -6.86 -7.06 -22.85
CA ASP A 489 -5.81 -8.05 -23.07
C ASP A 489 -5.38 -8.01 -24.55
N GLY A 490 -4.15 -7.54 -24.81
CA GLY A 490 -3.59 -7.29 -26.15
C GLY A 490 -3.23 -8.56 -26.91
N PHE A 491 -2.63 -9.53 -26.21
CA PHE A 491 -2.14 -10.81 -26.70
C PHE A 491 -0.77 -10.77 -27.40
N GLU A 492 -0.67 -10.83 -28.73
CA GLU A 492 0.62 -10.86 -29.44
C GLU A 492 0.71 -9.69 -30.43
N GLY A 493 1.82 -8.96 -30.40
CA GLY A 493 2.03 -7.78 -31.22
C GLY A 493 2.38 -6.58 -30.35
N ASN A 494 2.67 -5.44 -30.97
CA ASN A 494 3.03 -4.23 -30.23
C ASN A 494 1.75 -3.44 -29.94
N ASP A 495 1.17 -3.68 -28.77
CA ASP A 495 -0.16 -3.20 -28.41
C ASP A 495 -0.12 -1.87 -27.66
N THR A 496 -1.23 -1.12 -27.74
CA THR A 496 -1.42 0.08 -26.94
C THR A 496 -2.75 0.04 -26.23
N LEU A 497 -2.72 -0.09 -24.90
CA LEU A 497 -3.88 -0.26 -24.03
C LEU A 497 -4.04 0.97 -23.13
N HIS A 498 -5.23 1.57 -23.18
CA HIS A 498 -5.64 2.69 -22.34
C HIS A 498 -6.80 2.24 -21.47
N GLY A 499 -6.63 2.21 -20.14
CA GLY A 499 -7.71 1.93 -19.19
C GLY A 499 -8.75 3.04 -19.23
N GLY A 500 -8.34 4.26 -18.86
CA GLY A 500 -9.19 5.45 -18.89
C GLY A 500 -9.53 5.89 -17.49
N SER A 501 -10.80 5.81 -17.09
CA SER A 501 -11.22 6.18 -15.72
C SER A 501 -11.92 5.02 -15.05
N GLY A 502 -11.53 4.65 -13.84
CA GLY A 502 -12.01 3.44 -13.17
C GLY A 502 -10.83 2.60 -12.72
N ASP A 503 -11.07 1.51 -12.00
CA ASP A 503 -9.97 0.64 -11.56
C ASP A 503 -9.75 -0.47 -12.61
N ASP A 504 -8.81 -0.26 -13.53
CA ASP A 504 -8.62 -1.06 -14.74
C ASP A 504 -7.61 -2.20 -14.58
N GLN A 505 -7.76 -3.25 -15.41
CA GLN A 505 -6.80 -4.35 -15.51
C GLN A 505 -6.30 -4.49 -16.95
N LEU A 506 -5.02 -4.16 -17.18
CA LEU A 506 -4.42 -4.15 -18.51
C LEU A 506 -3.35 -5.24 -18.64
N PHE A 507 -3.40 -6.00 -19.74
CA PHE A 507 -2.44 -7.04 -20.09
C PHE A 507 -1.91 -6.78 -21.49
N GLY A 508 -0.63 -6.44 -21.63
CA GLY A 508 0.00 -6.23 -22.94
C GLY A 508 0.07 -7.56 -23.70
N GLY A 509 0.82 -8.51 -23.14
CA GLY A 509 1.00 -9.83 -23.72
C GLY A 509 2.43 -9.97 -24.21
N ASN A 510 2.63 -10.29 -25.49
CA ASN A 510 3.95 -10.45 -26.07
C ASN A 510 4.17 -9.48 -27.23
N GLY A 511 5.10 -8.57 -27.06
CA GLY A 511 5.52 -7.56 -28.02
C GLY A 511 6.21 -6.42 -27.28
N ASP A 512 6.33 -5.27 -27.92
CA ASP A 512 6.71 -4.03 -27.24
C ASP A 512 5.42 -3.22 -27.01
N ASP A 513 4.90 -3.27 -25.79
CA ASP A 513 3.57 -2.79 -25.44
C ASP A 513 3.61 -1.43 -24.71
N VAL A 514 2.53 -0.65 -24.88
CA VAL A 514 2.30 0.59 -24.14
C VAL A 514 1.02 0.46 -23.32
N LEU A 515 1.16 0.45 -22.00
CA LEU A 515 0.07 0.30 -21.03
C LEU A 515 -0.13 1.62 -20.28
N LYS A 516 -1.32 2.18 -20.36
CA LYS A 516 -1.71 3.43 -19.67
C LYS A 516 -2.94 3.19 -18.82
N GLY A 517 -2.80 3.23 -17.50
CA GLY A 517 -3.89 3.05 -16.54
C GLY A 517 -4.91 4.18 -16.65
N GLY A 518 -4.50 5.39 -16.28
CA GLY A 518 -5.32 6.60 -16.38
C GLY A 518 -5.71 7.14 -15.01
N ASP A 519 -7.00 7.42 -14.78
CA ASP A 519 -7.52 7.85 -13.48
C ASP A 519 -8.12 6.63 -12.75
N GLY A 520 -7.53 6.18 -11.64
CA GLY A 520 -8.02 4.98 -10.96
C GLY A 520 -6.96 4.27 -10.14
N ASN A 521 -7.28 3.10 -9.61
CA ASN A 521 -6.28 2.22 -9.00
C ASN A 521 -6.07 1.02 -9.92
N ASP A 522 -5.16 1.18 -10.86
CA ASP A 522 -5.02 0.32 -12.02
C ASP A 522 -4.04 -0.82 -11.75
N ALA A 523 -4.24 -1.94 -12.46
CA ALA A 523 -3.35 -3.09 -12.41
C ALA A 523 -2.87 -3.42 -13.81
N MET A 524 -1.56 -3.32 -14.04
CA MET A 524 -0.96 -3.46 -15.37
C MET A 524 0.12 -4.53 -15.40
N SER A 525 0.04 -5.42 -16.38
CA SER A 525 1.01 -6.47 -16.64
C SER A 525 1.47 -6.41 -18.08
N SER A 526 2.75 -6.11 -18.31
CA SER A 526 3.29 -6.02 -19.66
C SER A 526 3.36 -7.37 -20.36
N GLY A 527 3.86 -8.40 -19.66
CA GLY A 527 4.04 -9.72 -20.24
C GLY A 527 5.44 -9.89 -20.86
N PRO A 528 5.74 -11.02 -21.52
CA PRO A 528 7.08 -11.30 -22.03
C PRO A 528 7.32 -10.72 -23.44
N GLY A 529 8.51 -10.18 -23.71
CA GLY A 529 8.85 -9.61 -25.03
C GLY A 529 10.33 -9.72 -25.40
N PHE A 530 10.74 -8.99 -26.45
CA PHE A 530 12.15 -8.86 -26.88
C PHE A 530 12.64 -7.41 -26.92
N GLY A 531 11.81 -6.45 -26.50
CA GLY A 531 12.07 -5.00 -26.56
C GLY A 531 11.84 -4.33 -25.22
N ALA A 532 11.23 -3.15 -25.23
CA ALA A 532 10.98 -2.39 -24.01
C ALA A 532 9.50 -2.03 -23.93
N ASP A 533 8.81 -2.53 -22.90
CA ASP A 533 7.43 -2.14 -22.61
C ASP A 533 7.42 -0.82 -21.84
N LEU A 534 6.37 -0.02 -22.07
CA LEU A 534 6.15 1.25 -21.38
C LEU A 534 4.90 1.13 -20.50
N LEU A 535 5.07 1.25 -19.18
CA LEU A 535 3.98 1.20 -18.21
C LEU A 535 3.80 2.56 -17.55
N ILE A 536 2.59 3.10 -17.65
CA ILE A 536 2.25 4.44 -17.15
C ILE A 536 1.00 4.32 -16.28
N GLY A 537 1.16 4.44 -14.97
CA GLY A 537 0.08 4.28 -13.99
C GLY A 537 -0.99 5.35 -14.19
N GLY A 538 -0.61 6.60 -13.94
CA GLY A 538 -1.51 7.74 -14.05
C GLY A 538 -1.83 8.29 -12.67
N ASN A 539 -3.08 8.64 -12.40
CA ASN A 539 -3.49 9.14 -11.08
C ASN A 539 -4.15 8.02 -10.28
N GLY A 540 -3.76 7.89 -9.01
CA GLY A 540 -4.32 6.92 -8.06
C GLY A 540 -3.28 5.87 -7.71
N ASN A 541 -3.64 4.84 -6.96
CA ASN A 541 -2.65 3.88 -6.48
C ASN A 541 -2.60 2.68 -7.43
N ASP A 542 -1.51 2.53 -8.17
CA ASP A 542 -1.39 1.56 -9.24
C ASP A 542 -0.51 0.36 -8.85
N PHE A 543 -0.72 -0.76 -9.53
CA PHE A 543 0.09 -1.97 -9.38
C PHE A 543 0.62 -2.41 -10.73
N MET A 544 1.92 -2.27 -10.92
CA MET A 544 2.58 -2.51 -12.20
C MET A 544 3.55 -3.67 -12.10
N ILE A 545 3.48 -4.58 -13.07
CA ILE A 545 4.41 -5.69 -13.20
C ILE A 545 4.98 -5.77 -14.62
N CYS A 546 6.30 -5.88 -14.68
CA CYS A 546 7.01 -6.31 -15.87
C CYS A 546 7.35 -7.80 -15.75
N ALA A 547 7.28 -8.54 -16.85
CA ALA A 547 7.73 -9.92 -16.85
C ALA A 547 9.26 -10.00 -17.08
N ASP A 548 9.72 -10.80 -18.04
CA ASP A 548 11.16 -11.01 -18.27
C ASP A 548 11.80 -9.98 -19.25
N ASP A 549 11.04 -8.99 -19.73
CA ASP A 549 11.50 -8.01 -20.75
C ASP A 549 12.02 -6.70 -20.14
N GLY A 550 12.72 -5.87 -20.93
CA GLY A 550 12.98 -4.51 -20.48
C GLY A 550 11.67 -3.74 -20.29
N CYS A 551 11.50 -3.03 -19.18
CA CYS A 551 10.37 -2.13 -18.99
C CYS A 551 10.84 -0.76 -18.53
N GLU A 552 10.09 0.25 -18.94
CA GLU A 552 10.18 1.60 -18.40
C GLU A 552 8.88 1.90 -17.64
N PHE A 553 9.02 2.35 -16.39
CA PHE A 553 7.88 2.62 -15.52
C PHE A 553 7.77 4.10 -15.18
N PHE A 554 6.55 4.62 -15.32
CA PHE A 554 6.14 5.92 -14.85
C PHE A 554 4.89 5.74 -13.97
N ALA A 555 5.04 5.63 -12.65
CA ALA A 555 3.90 5.36 -11.77
C ALA A 555 2.92 6.55 -11.74
N GLY A 556 3.44 7.74 -11.43
CA GLY A 556 2.65 8.96 -11.44
C GLY A 556 2.29 9.41 -10.02
N PRO A 557 1.20 10.19 -9.84
CA PRO A 557 0.73 10.56 -8.51
C PRO A 557 -0.08 9.44 -7.86
N GLY A 558 0.32 8.98 -6.68
CA GLY A 558 -0.28 7.83 -6.04
C GLY A 558 0.62 7.21 -4.99
N ASN A 559 0.13 6.17 -4.32
CA ASN A 559 1.01 5.27 -3.59
C ASN A 559 1.06 3.97 -4.40
N ASP A 560 2.05 3.88 -5.27
CA ASP A 560 2.14 2.90 -6.34
C ASP A 560 3.03 1.72 -5.93
N ILE A 561 2.82 0.59 -6.61
CA ILE A 561 3.58 -0.63 -6.38
C ILE A 561 4.12 -1.12 -7.69
N ILE A 562 5.45 -1.13 -7.80
CA ILE A 562 6.18 -1.60 -8.97
C ILE A 562 6.89 -2.91 -8.62
N VAL A 563 6.66 -3.91 -9.46
CA VAL A 563 7.37 -5.19 -9.43
C VAL A 563 8.00 -5.42 -10.79
N ASP A 564 9.30 -5.16 -10.88
CA ASP A 564 10.07 -5.58 -12.05
C ASP A 564 10.46 -7.06 -11.92
N GLY A 565 10.20 -7.82 -12.98
CA GLY A 565 10.57 -9.22 -13.12
C GLY A 565 11.86 -9.43 -13.92
N ALA A 566 12.40 -8.38 -14.54
CA ALA A 566 13.41 -8.48 -15.57
C ALA A 566 14.84 -8.23 -15.06
N MET A 567 15.80 -8.40 -15.98
CA MET A 567 17.24 -8.09 -15.79
C MET A 567 17.66 -6.85 -16.60
N ARG A 568 16.69 -6.06 -17.10
CA ARG A 568 16.90 -5.04 -18.15
C ARG A 568 15.95 -3.83 -18.08
N ALA A 569 15.27 -3.58 -16.98
CA ALA A 569 14.53 -2.31 -16.88
C ALA A 569 15.50 -1.13 -17.07
N GLU A 570 15.03 -0.11 -17.79
CA GLU A 570 15.85 1.04 -18.18
C GLU A 570 15.72 2.18 -17.17
N ALA A 571 14.54 2.37 -16.58
CA ALA A 571 14.30 3.27 -15.45
C ALA A 571 13.00 2.89 -14.71
N ILE A 572 13.01 2.97 -13.39
CA ILE A 572 11.81 2.88 -12.55
C ILE A 572 11.61 4.24 -11.88
N LEU A 573 10.51 4.92 -12.20
CA LEU A 573 10.14 6.21 -11.63
C LEU A 573 8.84 6.04 -10.83
N GLY A 574 8.92 6.18 -9.50
CA GLY A 574 7.75 6.18 -8.62
C GLY A 574 6.88 7.40 -8.89
N GLY A 575 7.31 8.59 -8.47
CA GLY A 575 6.66 9.83 -8.84
C GLY A 575 6.26 10.67 -7.65
N GLU A 576 4.96 10.90 -7.42
CA GLU A 576 4.52 11.63 -6.23
C GLU A 576 3.73 10.70 -5.31
N GLY A 577 4.15 10.54 -4.07
CA GLY A 577 3.43 9.78 -3.03
C GLY A 577 4.31 8.68 -2.45
N ASP A 578 3.78 7.84 -1.55
CA ASP A 578 4.63 6.84 -0.89
C ASP A 578 4.59 5.51 -1.66
N ASP A 579 5.63 5.24 -2.45
CA ASP A 579 5.72 4.13 -3.40
C ASP A 579 6.47 2.92 -2.85
N TRP A 580 6.17 1.74 -3.40
CA TRP A 580 6.98 0.54 -3.19
C TRP A 580 7.57 0.07 -4.51
N LEU A 581 8.88 0.21 -4.64
CA LEU A 581 9.64 -0.15 -5.82
C LEU A 581 10.43 -1.45 -5.57
N TYR A 582 10.26 -2.44 -6.45
CA TYR A 582 10.99 -3.70 -6.40
C TYR A 582 11.59 -4.04 -7.77
N ASP A 583 12.92 -4.02 -7.92
CA ASP A 583 13.62 -4.07 -9.22
C ASP A 583 14.06 -5.48 -9.70
N GLY A 584 13.62 -6.56 -9.04
CA GLY A 584 13.84 -7.91 -9.57
C GLY A 584 15.31 -8.38 -9.52
N GLU A 585 15.77 -9.14 -10.52
CA GLU A 585 17.13 -9.74 -10.53
C GLU A 585 18.15 -8.86 -11.30
N GLY A 586 18.40 -7.65 -10.80
CA GLY A 586 19.53 -6.81 -11.19
C GLY A 586 19.23 -5.79 -12.28
N HIS A 587 19.32 -4.52 -11.88
CA HIS A 587 18.86 -3.38 -12.65
C HIS A 587 20.00 -2.40 -12.98
N ASP A 588 20.28 -2.19 -14.27
CA ASP A 588 21.26 -1.20 -14.71
C ASP A 588 20.71 0.24 -14.82
N GLY A 589 19.38 0.40 -14.86
CA GLY A 589 18.65 1.64 -15.13
C GLY A 589 18.49 2.67 -14.01
N GLY A 590 18.46 2.23 -12.74
CA GLY A 590 18.22 3.11 -11.58
C GLY A 590 16.76 3.18 -11.14
N MET A 591 16.53 2.99 -9.84
CA MET A 591 15.22 3.16 -9.18
C MET A 591 15.17 4.54 -8.56
N PHE A 592 14.18 5.32 -8.93
CA PHE A 592 13.96 6.66 -8.41
C PHE A 592 12.64 6.67 -7.67
N GLY A 593 12.68 7.05 -6.39
CA GLY A 593 11.49 7.25 -5.57
C GLY A 593 10.54 8.27 -6.21
N ASP A 594 11.08 9.41 -6.64
CA ASP A 594 10.30 10.49 -7.25
C ASP A 594 10.51 10.64 -8.79
N GLY A 595 10.76 11.88 -9.24
CA GLY A 595 10.74 12.32 -10.63
C GLY A 595 12.03 12.09 -11.45
N GLY A 596 13.04 11.43 -10.89
CA GLY A 596 14.21 10.93 -11.63
C GLY A 596 15.16 12.02 -12.13
N ASN A 597 15.79 12.77 -11.23
CA ASN A 597 16.75 13.80 -11.58
C ASN A 597 18.16 13.27 -11.85
N VAL A 598 18.50 13.18 -13.14
CA VAL A 598 19.79 12.68 -13.64
C VAL A 598 21.01 13.58 -13.29
N PHE A 599 20.79 14.84 -12.90
CA PHE A 599 21.90 15.75 -12.56
C PHE A 599 22.48 15.52 -11.17
N ASP A 600 21.83 14.69 -10.35
CA ASP A 600 22.34 14.25 -9.05
C ASP A 600 22.86 15.44 -8.20
N LEU A 601 22.13 16.55 -8.28
CA LEU A 601 22.45 17.79 -7.60
C LEU A 601 21.28 18.16 -6.71
N LEU A 602 21.51 18.17 -5.41
CA LEU A 602 20.56 18.56 -4.37
C LEU A 602 19.77 19.85 -4.67
N ALA A 603 20.33 20.76 -5.48
CA ALA A 603 19.66 22.01 -5.85
C ALA A 603 18.47 21.84 -6.83
N GLY A 604 18.28 20.65 -7.41
CA GLY A 604 17.20 20.34 -8.35
C GLY A 604 16.14 19.36 -7.82
N LEU A 605 16.32 18.79 -6.62
CA LEU A 605 15.39 17.83 -6.03
C LEU A 605 14.32 18.53 -5.17
N SER A 606 13.18 17.88 -5.00
CA SER A 606 12.11 18.30 -4.09
C SER A 606 12.40 17.80 -2.68
N ALA A 607 12.40 18.68 -1.68
CA ALA A 607 12.58 18.28 -0.28
C ALA A 607 11.30 17.72 0.39
N ILE A 608 10.24 17.48 -0.38
CA ILE A 608 8.89 17.08 0.11
C ILE A 608 8.41 15.83 -0.67
N GLY A 609 9.30 15.06 -1.29
CA GLY A 609 8.93 13.87 -2.07
C GLY A 609 8.24 12.76 -1.25
N GLY A 610 8.08 11.60 -1.90
CA GLY A 610 7.50 10.38 -1.35
C GLY A 610 8.29 9.77 -0.21
N ASP A 611 7.65 9.10 0.76
CA ASP A 611 8.37 8.27 1.72
C ASP A 611 8.46 6.82 1.22
N ASP A 612 9.37 6.57 0.29
CA ASP A 612 9.34 5.36 -0.52
C ASP A 612 9.95 4.16 0.18
N VAL A 613 9.62 2.98 -0.36
CA VAL A 613 10.25 1.73 0.01
C VAL A 613 10.85 1.10 -1.23
N MET A 614 12.16 1.03 -1.27
CA MET A 614 12.87 0.52 -2.43
C MET A 614 13.68 -0.70 -2.06
N GLY A 615 13.55 -1.77 -2.83
CA GLY A 615 14.36 -2.96 -2.64
C GLY A 615 14.69 -3.64 -3.95
N GLY A 616 15.73 -4.45 -3.92
CA GLY A 616 16.13 -5.24 -5.07
C GLY A 616 16.36 -6.71 -4.80
N GLY A 617 16.55 -7.46 -5.88
CA GLY A 617 16.96 -8.86 -5.85
C GLY A 617 18.47 -9.01 -6.10
N PRO A 618 18.91 -10.18 -6.60
CA PRO A 618 20.33 -10.41 -6.88
C PRO A 618 20.82 -9.57 -8.07
N GLY A 619 21.81 -8.67 -7.89
CA GLY A 619 22.23 -7.84 -9.01
C GLY A 619 23.17 -6.67 -8.73
N GLN A 620 23.11 -5.67 -9.60
CA GLN A 620 23.58 -4.33 -9.28
C GLN A 620 22.32 -3.48 -9.13
N ASP A 621 22.09 -2.90 -7.96
CA ASP A 621 20.85 -2.20 -7.68
C ASP A 621 21.19 -0.75 -7.33
N ASN A 622 20.54 0.20 -8.00
CA ASN A 622 20.83 1.62 -7.87
C ASN A 622 19.59 2.34 -7.34
N HIS A 623 19.52 2.56 -6.02
CA HIS A 623 18.39 3.22 -5.38
C HIS A 623 18.69 4.72 -5.18
N PHE A 624 17.77 5.56 -5.63
CA PHE A 624 17.78 7.02 -5.50
C PHE A 624 16.47 7.44 -4.84
N GLY A 625 16.55 7.88 -3.58
CA GLY A 625 15.41 8.35 -2.78
C GLY A 625 14.87 9.70 -3.22
N GLU A 626 15.78 10.60 -3.56
CA GLU A 626 15.47 11.98 -3.95
C GLU A 626 14.90 12.83 -2.81
N GLY A 627 13.65 12.65 -2.43
CA GLY A 627 13.02 13.44 -1.38
C GLY A 627 12.02 12.67 -0.55
N GLY A 628 12.00 12.89 0.75
CA GLY A 628 11.07 12.23 1.69
C GLY A 628 11.83 11.26 2.62
N ASP A 629 11.13 10.63 3.56
CA ASP A 629 11.79 9.70 4.50
C ASP A 629 11.76 8.26 3.95
N ASP A 630 12.81 7.88 3.21
CA ASP A 630 12.86 6.62 2.46
C ASP A 630 13.31 5.42 3.29
N VAL A 631 12.94 4.23 2.82
CA VAL A 631 13.43 2.97 3.39
C VAL A 631 13.94 2.02 2.30
N TYR A 632 15.24 1.78 2.32
CA TYR A 632 15.91 0.78 1.51
C TYR A 632 15.84 -0.60 2.14
N LEU A 633 15.62 -1.62 1.31
CA LEU A 633 15.68 -3.03 1.67
C LEU A 633 16.98 -3.63 1.14
N MET A 634 17.73 -4.30 2.01
CA MET A 634 18.99 -4.94 1.60
C MET A 634 18.76 -6.07 0.58
N SER A 635 19.56 -6.07 -0.47
CA SER A 635 19.55 -7.04 -1.57
C SER A 635 20.92 -7.72 -1.77
N GLU A 636 20.94 -8.81 -2.54
CA GLU A 636 22.19 -9.50 -2.87
C GLU A 636 22.90 -8.80 -4.03
N GLY A 637 24.17 -8.43 -3.89
CA GLY A 637 24.95 -7.93 -5.01
C GLY A 637 25.55 -6.54 -4.76
N SER A 638 25.68 -5.73 -5.80
CA SER A 638 26.32 -4.41 -5.72
C SER A 638 25.29 -3.28 -5.61
N ASN A 639 25.09 -2.73 -4.43
CA ASN A 639 23.99 -1.80 -4.15
C ASN A 639 24.49 -0.36 -4.01
N LYS A 640 23.70 0.58 -4.50
CA LYS A 640 23.80 2.01 -4.16
C LYS A 640 22.52 2.40 -3.45
N PHE A 641 22.66 3.04 -2.29
CA PHE A 641 21.57 3.61 -1.52
C PHE A 641 21.85 5.10 -1.38
N MET A 642 21.10 5.93 -2.10
CA MET A 642 21.28 7.37 -2.16
C MET A 642 19.99 8.07 -1.70
N GLY A 643 19.91 8.45 -0.42
CA GLY A 643 18.71 9.06 0.18
C GLY A 643 18.42 10.47 -0.34
N ASP A 644 19.45 11.30 -0.41
CA ASP A 644 19.33 12.72 -0.76
C ASP A 644 18.50 13.50 0.28
N TYR A 645 17.29 14.01 0.01
CA TYR A 645 16.53 14.78 1.01
C TYR A 645 15.65 13.89 1.89
N GLY A 646 15.77 14.04 3.20
CA GLY A 646 14.88 13.42 4.18
C GLY A 646 15.69 12.71 5.25
N PHE A 647 15.02 11.91 6.10
CA PHE A 647 15.71 11.00 7.01
C PHE A 647 15.55 9.56 6.54
N ASP A 648 16.60 9.07 5.87
CA ASP A 648 16.53 7.83 5.09
C ASP A 648 17.09 6.62 5.85
N TRP A 649 16.50 5.45 5.59
CA TRP A 649 16.81 4.22 6.30
C TRP A 649 17.30 3.11 5.38
N ILE A 650 18.24 2.29 5.86
CA ILE A 650 18.47 0.93 5.35
C ILE A 650 18.05 -0.10 6.41
N THR A 651 17.32 -1.14 6.01
CA THR A 651 16.95 -2.26 6.90
C THR A 651 17.36 -3.62 6.35
N LEU A 652 17.90 -4.47 7.23
CA LEU A 652 18.22 -5.89 6.95
C LEU A 652 17.01 -6.81 7.18
N ARG A 653 15.81 -6.25 7.38
CA ARG A 653 14.60 -7.05 7.57
C ARG A 653 14.38 -8.00 6.38
N GLY A 654 14.46 -9.30 6.64
CA GLY A 654 14.33 -10.36 5.63
C GLY A 654 15.67 -10.91 5.14
N TRP A 655 16.79 -10.29 5.50
CA TRP A 655 18.11 -10.60 4.97
C TRP A 655 18.73 -11.85 5.62
N PRO A 656 19.01 -12.92 4.86
CA PRO A 656 19.31 -14.23 5.45
C PRO A 656 20.77 -14.40 5.93
N PHE A 657 21.61 -13.37 5.86
CA PHE A 657 23.03 -13.42 6.19
C PHE A 657 23.43 -12.29 7.14
N PRO A 658 24.45 -12.46 7.99
CA PRO A 658 25.01 -11.34 8.74
C PRO A 658 25.62 -10.34 7.76
N GLU A 659 25.39 -9.05 7.96
CA GLU A 659 25.84 -8.00 7.04
C GLU A 659 26.64 -6.91 7.75
N PHE A 660 27.47 -6.20 6.99
CA PHE A 660 28.15 -4.99 7.45
C PHE A 660 27.58 -3.76 6.75
N ILE A 661 26.80 -2.97 7.48
CA ILE A 661 26.32 -1.66 7.02
C ILE A 661 27.34 -0.60 7.41
N GLU A 662 27.81 0.18 6.44
CA GLU A 662 28.72 1.29 6.69
C GLU A 662 28.22 2.57 5.99
N LEU A 663 27.45 3.39 6.70
CA LEU A 663 26.81 4.60 6.15
C LEU A 663 27.82 5.63 5.62
N GLY A 664 29.04 5.65 6.17
CA GLY A 664 30.13 6.51 5.72
C GLY A 664 30.96 6.01 4.52
N LEU A 665 30.60 4.89 3.90
CA LEU A 665 31.40 4.27 2.83
C LEU A 665 31.14 4.92 1.45
N LEU A 666 31.95 5.93 1.13
CA LEU A 666 32.02 6.54 -0.21
C LEU A 666 33.31 6.12 -0.94
N ALA A 667 33.20 5.76 -2.21
CA ALA A 667 34.36 5.40 -3.04
C ALA A 667 35.24 6.65 -3.32
N LEU A 668 36.24 6.89 -2.48
CA LEU A 668 37.19 7.98 -2.72
C LEU A 668 38.10 7.69 -3.92
N PRO A 669 38.30 8.65 -4.84
CA PRO A 669 39.24 8.49 -5.94
C PRO A 669 40.67 8.30 -5.39
N ASN A 670 41.30 7.17 -5.77
CA ASN A 670 42.67 6.73 -5.43
C ASN A 670 42.87 5.90 -4.15
N VAL A 671 41.82 5.36 -3.54
CA VAL A 671 41.96 4.35 -2.47
C VAL A 671 41.98 2.93 -3.07
N PRO A 672 42.89 2.03 -2.64
CA PRO A 672 42.84 0.62 -3.03
C PRO A 672 41.55 -0.01 -2.49
N LEU A 673 40.57 -0.22 -3.37
CA LEU A 673 39.28 -0.81 -3.04
C LEU A 673 39.46 -2.25 -2.57
N ASN A 674 38.90 -2.60 -1.41
CA ASN A 674 38.72 -3.99 -1.02
C ASN A 674 37.47 -4.56 -1.77
N PHE A 675 37.30 -5.89 -1.80
CA PHE A 675 36.16 -6.51 -2.51
C PHE A 675 34.80 -6.21 -1.86
N ASN A 676 34.76 -5.91 -0.55
CA ASN A 676 33.54 -5.51 0.16
C ASN A 676 33.17 -4.05 -0.13
N ASP A 677 34.14 -3.16 -0.37
CA ASP A 677 33.92 -1.74 -0.78
C ASP A 677 33.26 -1.61 -2.16
N LEU A 678 33.19 -2.72 -2.91
CA LEU A 678 32.50 -2.80 -4.19
C LEU A 678 31.04 -3.28 -4.05
N ARG A 679 30.62 -3.76 -2.88
CA ARG A 679 29.32 -4.42 -2.68
C ARG A 679 28.20 -3.48 -2.27
N SER A 680 28.40 -2.51 -1.38
CA SER A 680 27.33 -1.55 -1.05
C SER A 680 27.89 -0.16 -0.83
N LYS A 681 27.13 0.86 -1.25
CA LYS A 681 27.49 2.28 -1.14
C LYS A 681 26.32 3.06 -0.59
N TYR A 682 26.63 4.02 0.26
CA TYR A 682 25.65 4.83 0.96
C TYR A 682 25.99 6.30 0.75
N ARG A 683 24.96 7.12 0.53
CA ARG A 683 25.05 8.58 0.47
C ARG A 683 23.78 9.15 1.07
N PHE A 684 23.91 10.05 2.05
CA PHE A 684 22.77 10.67 2.75
C PHE A 684 21.77 9.61 3.23
N VAL A 685 22.26 8.64 4.00
CA VAL A 685 21.41 7.65 4.67
C VAL A 685 21.74 7.76 6.15
N ASP A 686 20.75 8.11 6.97
CA ASP A 686 20.94 8.51 8.37
C ASP A 686 20.49 7.42 9.36
N GLY A 687 19.68 6.47 8.92
CA GLY A 687 19.15 5.37 9.70
C GLY A 687 19.64 4.01 9.21
N ALA A 688 20.05 3.14 10.13
CA ALA A 688 20.38 1.75 9.81
C ALA A 688 19.76 0.78 10.81
N SER A 689 19.17 -0.30 10.30
CA SER A 689 18.55 -1.35 11.10
C SER A 689 19.03 -2.74 10.70
N GLY A 690 19.53 -3.51 11.67
CA GLY A 690 19.70 -4.96 11.57
C GLY A 690 18.38 -5.70 11.74
N TRP A 691 18.42 -7.01 12.03
CA TRP A 691 17.19 -7.76 12.31
C TRP A 691 17.32 -8.98 13.25
N ASP A 692 17.89 -10.11 12.82
CA ASP A 692 17.82 -11.41 13.53
C ASP A 692 19.15 -12.19 13.62
N LEU A 693 20.20 -11.70 12.95
CA LEU A 693 21.56 -12.24 12.97
C LEU A 693 22.52 -11.25 13.63
N ASN A 694 23.76 -11.66 13.83
CA ASN A 694 24.79 -10.84 14.44
C ASN A 694 25.39 -9.90 13.39
N ASP A 695 24.81 -8.72 13.28
CA ASP A 695 25.12 -7.73 12.27
C ASP A 695 26.21 -6.76 12.76
N HIS A 696 26.86 -6.09 11.82
CA HIS A 696 27.78 -4.99 12.11
C HIS A 696 27.20 -3.75 11.45
N ILE A 697 26.91 -2.72 12.23
CA ILE A 697 26.33 -1.47 11.74
C ILE A 697 27.23 -0.33 12.19
N ALA A 698 27.70 0.43 11.22
CA ALA A 698 28.55 1.58 11.42
C ALA A 698 27.93 2.81 10.78
N GLY A 699 27.80 3.87 11.57
CA GLY A 699 27.37 5.20 11.15
C GLY A 699 28.37 5.89 10.23
N SER A 700 28.16 7.18 10.09
CA SER A 700 28.84 8.06 9.15
C SER A 700 30.12 8.66 9.77
N ASN A 701 31.12 8.90 8.92
CA ASN A 701 32.36 9.57 9.33
C ASN A 701 32.25 11.11 9.22
N GLU A 702 31.09 11.60 8.80
CA GLU A 702 30.81 12.99 8.50
C GLU A 702 29.51 13.36 9.19
N VAL A 703 29.56 14.32 10.10
CA VAL A 703 28.36 15.02 10.51
C VAL A 703 28.10 16.03 9.40
N LEU A 704 26.87 16.15 8.90
CA LEU A 704 26.47 17.20 7.96
C LEU A 704 26.92 18.62 8.42
N CYS A 705 27.26 18.76 9.71
CA CYS A 705 27.88 19.93 10.30
C CYS A 705 29.12 19.57 11.18
N GLU A 706 30.35 19.56 10.64
CA GLU A 706 31.63 20.08 11.22
C GLU A 706 32.89 19.56 10.47
N PRO A 707 33.91 20.39 10.17
CA PRO A 707 34.14 21.76 10.63
C PRO A 707 33.69 22.86 9.63
N PRO A 708 33.50 24.11 10.10
CA PRO A 708 32.95 25.23 9.35
C PRO A 708 33.94 25.80 8.31
N GLY A 709 34.11 25.09 7.19
CA GLY A 709 35.06 25.44 6.14
C GLY A 709 34.55 25.30 4.70
N GLU A 710 33.64 24.36 4.43
CA GLU A 710 32.98 24.22 3.12
C GLU A 710 31.46 24.43 3.30
N VAL A 711 31.00 25.59 2.83
CA VAL A 711 29.84 26.31 3.37
C VAL A 711 28.61 26.15 2.47
N ALA A 712 28.33 24.94 1.98
CA ALA A 712 27.18 24.68 1.10
C ALA A 712 26.21 23.61 1.62
N GLU A 713 26.69 22.57 2.30
CA GLU A 713 25.87 21.41 2.73
C GLU A 713 25.14 21.64 4.06
N CYS A 714 25.68 22.48 4.97
CA CYS A 714 25.03 22.82 6.25
C CYS A 714 23.79 23.76 6.15
N LEU A 715 23.30 24.04 4.94
CA LEU A 715 22.21 25.01 4.67
C LEU A 715 20.96 24.37 4.04
N VAL A 716 20.97 23.04 3.91
CA VAL A 716 19.92 22.27 3.25
C VAL A 716 18.85 21.89 4.29
N VAL A 717 17.77 22.68 4.32
CA VAL A 717 16.57 22.38 5.12
C VAL A 717 15.83 21.22 4.47
N GLY A 718 15.35 20.25 5.26
CA GLY A 718 14.58 19.11 4.76
C GLY A 718 15.22 17.73 4.94
N MET A 719 16.39 17.65 5.58
CA MET A 719 17.12 16.40 5.90
C MET A 719 16.83 15.90 7.33
N GLU A 720 16.01 16.63 8.08
CA GLU A 720 15.75 16.32 9.48
C GLU A 720 14.69 15.23 9.67
N LEU A 721 14.90 14.32 10.63
CA LEU A 721 13.79 13.50 11.11
C LEU A 721 12.82 14.41 11.86
N THR A 722 11.73 14.78 11.20
CA THR A 722 10.70 15.63 11.80
C THR A 722 9.77 14.84 12.71
N ALA A 723 9.01 15.55 13.57
CA ALA A 723 7.93 14.92 14.33
C ALA A 723 6.84 14.30 13.43
N ALA A 724 6.67 14.77 12.20
CA ALA A 724 5.73 14.21 11.24
C ALA A 724 6.28 12.90 10.63
N GLY A 725 7.55 12.91 10.19
CA GLY A 725 8.26 11.73 9.70
C GLY A 725 8.29 10.59 10.73
N ALA A 726 8.69 10.91 11.96
CA ALA A 726 8.70 9.95 13.06
C ALA A 726 7.31 9.41 13.45
N ALA A 727 6.22 10.06 13.04
CA ALA A 727 4.85 9.58 13.27
C ALA A 727 4.37 8.60 12.19
N LYS A 728 5.01 8.59 11.00
CA LYS A 728 4.74 7.62 9.94
C LYS A 728 5.29 6.23 10.29
N ILE A 729 6.32 6.15 11.13
CA ILE A 729 6.86 4.88 11.66
C ILE A 729 6.24 4.58 13.04
N THR A 730 5.43 3.53 13.11
CA THR A 730 4.78 3.12 14.37
C THR A 730 5.85 2.76 15.41
N GLY A 731 5.83 3.45 16.55
CA GLY A 731 6.78 3.25 17.66
C GLY A 731 7.98 4.20 17.67
N LEU A 732 8.31 4.85 16.54
CA LEU A 732 9.50 5.72 16.47
C LEU A 732 9.32 6.99 17.30
N THR A 733 8.15 7.65 17.27
CA THR A 733 7.87 8.80 18.14
C THR A 733 8.04 8.48 19.64
N GLU A 734 7.65 7.27 20.08
CA GLU A 734 7.84 6.83 21.47
C GLU A 734 9.31 6.55 21.78
N LEU A 735 10.04 5.98 20.81
CA LEU A 735 11.48 5.74 20.88
C LEU A 735 12.27 7.06 20.94
N MET A 736 11.85 8.10 20.24
CA MET A 736 12.50 9.43 20.33
C MET A 736 12.15 10.14 21.65
N GLY A 737 10.94 9.92 22.17
CA GLY A 737 10.44 10.60 23.37
C GLY A 737 11.14 10.26 24.70
N PRO A 738 10.65 10.80 25.83
CA PRO A 738 11.34 10.72 27.13
C PRO A 738 11.58 9.31 27.68
N THR A 739 10.76 8.35 27.27
CA THR A 739 10.85 6.93 27.64
C THR A 739 11.82 6.13 26.77
N GLY A 740 12.27 6.71 25.65
CA GLY A 740 13.28 6.18 24.74
C GLY A 740 14.59 6.98 24.84
N PHE A 741 15.06 7.53 23.72
CA PHE A 741 16.27 8.34 23.62
C PHE A 741 16.17 9.73 24.25
N ASN A 742 14.95 10.23 24.50
CA ASN A 742 14.71 11.58 25.02
C ASN A 742 15.29 12.69 24.12
N ALA A 743 15.17 12.51 22.80
CA ALA A 743 15.42 13.51 21.78
C ALA A 743 14.12 14.27 21.45
N ASP A 744 14.14 15.61 21.55
CA ASP A 744 12.96 16.42 21.22
C ASP A 744 12.94 16.74 19.73
N LEU A 745 12.04 16.09 18.98
CA LEU A 745 11.84 16.32 17.55
C LEU A 745 11.26 17.70 17.21
N ASN A 746 10.96 18.53 18.21
CA ASN A 746 10.53 19.92 18.03
C ASN A 746 11.66 20.92 18.28
N ASP A 747 12.81 20.46 18.78
CA ASP A 747 13.97 21.32 18.94
C ASP A 747 14.58 21.66 17.57
N PRO A 748 15.25 22.82 17.44
CA PRO A 748 15.96 23.16 16.21
C PRO A 748 17.03 22.11 15.93
N ALA A 749 16.95 21.47 14.77
CA ALA A 749 17.90 20.44 14.32
C ALA A 749 19.35 20.94 14.41
N ILE A 750 19.58 22.19 14.02
CA ILE A 750 20.85 22.91 14.23
C ILE A 750 20.58 24.22 14.97
N PRO A 751 21.24 24.50 16.11
CA PRO A 751 21.10 25.76 16.83
C PRO A 751 21.35 26.97 15.91
N ASP A 752 20.40 27.89 15.85
CA ASP A 752 20.44 29.14 15.07
C ASP A 752 20.42 29.02 13.52
N VAL A 753 20.34 27.81 12.92
CA VAL A 753 20.51 27.61 11.44
C VAL A 753 19.23 27.23 10.66
N LYS A 754 18.12 26.87 11.34
CA LYS A 754 16.77 26.46 10.83
C LYS A 754 16.59 24.95 10.56
N GLY A 755 15.32 24.49 10.65
CA GLY A 755 14.84 23.09 10.62
C GLY A 755 14.39 22.62 12.02
N VAL A 756 13.28 21.87 12.15
CA VAL A 756 12.81 21.28 13.44
C VAL A 756 12.78 19.76 13.32
N GLY A 757 13.57 19.06 14.13
CA GLY A 757 13.74 17.62 14.01
C GLY A 757 15.11 17.16 14.52
N PHE A 758 15.39 15.87 14.35
CA PHE A 758 16.69 15.29 14.69
C PHE A 758 17.61 15.29 13.45
N MET A 759 18.81 15.88 13.61
CA MET A 759 19.94 15.86 12.65
C MET A 759 21.29 15.77 13.39
N GLY A 760 21.27 15.29 14.64
CA GLY A 760 22.45 15.30 15.51
C GLY A 760 23.51 14.29 15.11
N GLY A 761 23.10 13.19 14.49
CA GLY A 761 23.89 12.03 14.11
C GLY A 761 22.98 10.95 13.51
N ASP A 762 23.40 9.70 13.52
CA ASP A 762 22.69 8.57 12.93
C ASP A 762 21.76 7.86 13.94
N ILE A 763 20.77 7.11 13.45
CA ILE A 763 19.97 6.18 14.28
C ILE A 763 20.30 4.73 13.91
N LEU A 764 20.88 3.99 14.85
CA LEU A 764 21.34 2.61 14.64
C LEU A 764 20.52 1.63 15.49
N LEU A 765 19.92 0.63 14.86
CA LEU A 765 19.08 -0.39 15.48
C LEU A 765 19.68 -1.79 15.22
N GLY A 766 20.08 -2.53 16.26
CA GLY A 766 20.75 -3.85 16.11
C GLY A 766 19.78 -4.97 15.75
N GLY A 767 18.80 -5.25 16.60
CA GLY A 767 17.78 -6.27 16.41
C GLY A 767 17.96 -7.42 17.40
N ARG A 768 17.62 -8.65 17.02
CA ARG A 768 17.68 -9.81 17.93
C ARG A 768 19.09 -10.42 18.07
N GLY A 769 20.06 -9.85 17.37
CA GLY A 769 21.38 -10.40 17.13
C GLY A 769 22.31 -10.34 18.32
N SER A 770 23.59 -10.19 18.04
CA SER A 770 24.60 -9.80 19.03
C SER A 770 25.51 -8.90 18.25
N ASP A 771 25.07 -7.66 18.16
CA ASP A 771 25.41 -6.77 17.09
C ASP A 771 26.59 -5.88 17.50
N ILE A 772 27.36 -5.47 16.50
CA ILE A 772 28.45 -4.52 16.67
C ILE A 772 27.95 -3.19 16.11
N LEU A 773 27.87 -2.17 16.97
CA LEU A 773 27.29 -0.87 16.64
C LEU A 773 28.35 0.22 16.81
N GLU A 774 28.67 0.94 15.74
CA GLU A 774 29.64 2.03 15.71
C GLU A 774 28.94 3.34 15.34
N GLY A 775 28.73 4.27 16.26
CA GLY A 775 28.17 5.59 15.93
C GLY A 775 29.08 6.40 15.01
N LYS A 776 30.39 6.37 15.30
CA LYS A 776 31.47 7.15 14.66
C LYS A 776 31.40 8.64 14.96
N LYS A 777 30.86 9.49 14.08
CA LYS A 777 30.79 10.93 14.33
C LYS A 777 29.34 11.38 14.33
N GLY A 778 29.00 12.21 15.31
CA GLY A 778 27.66 12.74 15.45
C GLY A 778 27.22 12.61 16.90
N ASP A 779 26.02 13.06 17.19
CA ASP A 779 25.31 12.71 18.41
C ASP A 779 24.34 11.56 18.07
N ASP A 780 24.84 10.33 18.10
CA ASP A 780 24.14 9.16 17.55
C ASP A 780 23.15 8.52 18.54
N LEU A 781 22.09 7.90 18.02
CA LEU A 781 21.08 7.20 18.81
C LEU A 781 21.13 5.70 18.51
N ILE A 782 21.55 4.90 19.50
CA ILE A 782 21.88 3.49 19.28
C ILE A 782 21.03 2.60 20.19
N ASP A 783 20.27 1.67 19.60
CA ASP A 783 19.55 0.60 20.31
C ASP A 783 20.01 -0.77 19.84
N GLY A 784 20.41 -1.65 20.77
CA GLY A 784 20.89 -3.00 20.43
C GLY A 784 19.79 -3.99 20.07
N ASP A 785 18.58 -3.85 20.64
CA ASP A 785 17.56 -4.90 20.57
C ASP A 785 16.43 -4.62 19.55
N LEU A 786 16.20 -3.35 19.22
CA LEU A 786 15.09 -2.95 18.35
C LEU A 786 15.47 -3.11 16.86
N TRP A 787 14.47 -3.27 15.99
CA TRP A 787 14.68 -3.16 14.54
C TRP A 787 13.50 -2.47 13.84
N LEU A 788 13.76 -1.90 12.67
CA LEU A 788 12.78 -1.34 11.75
C LEU A 788 12.23 -2.44 10.84
N ASN A 789 10.94 -2.74 11.00
CA ASN A 789 10.19 -3.63 10.12
C ASN A 789 9.35 -2.81 9.14
N VAL A 790 9.29 -3.25 7.89
CA VAL A 790 8.45 -2.63 6.85
C VAL A 790 7.60 -3.73 6.23
N GLN A 791 6.34 -3.50 5.90
CA GLN A 791 5.46 -4.51 5.29
C GLN A 791 4.41 -3.82 4.43
N LEU A 792 3.84 -4.56 3.48
CA LEU A 792 2.61 -4.16 2.81
C LEU A 792 1.41 -4.73 3.57
N ARG A 793 0.45 -3.85 3.86
CA ARG A 793 -0.86 -4.22 4.41
C ARG A 793 -1.90 -4.11 3.31
N ALA A 794 -2.36 -5.25 2.81
CA ALA A 794 -3.42 -5.36 1.83
C ALA A 794 -4.76 -5.67 2.51
N VAL A 795 -5.78 -4.84 2.25
CA VAL A 795 -7.16 -5.12 2.62
C VAL A 795 -7.86 -5.76 1.41
N MET A 796 -8.11 -7.06 1.49
CA MET A 796 -8.74 -7.82 0.41
C MET A 796 -10.20 -7.37 0.20
N ASN A 797 -10.78 -7.66 -0.97
CA ASN A 797 -12.16 -7.31 -1.31
C ASN A 797 -13.21 -7.99 -0.39
N ASP A 798 -12.84 -9.07 0.30
CA ASP A 798 -13.65 -9.74 1.34
C ASP A 798 -13.44 -9.18 2.77
N ALA A 799 -12.70 -8.06 2.87
CA ALA A 799 -12.27 -7.38 4.10
C ALA A 799 -11.27 -8.15 4.98
N THR A 800 -10.70 -9.26 4.50
CA THR A 800 -9.56 -9.88 5.18
C THR A 800 -8.30 -9.04 5.03
N ILE A 801 -7.41 -9.07 6.02
CA ILE A 801 -6.14 -8.34 6.00
C ILE A 801 -5.02 -9.33 5.77
N LYS A 802 -4.19 -9.05 4.76
CA LYS A 802 -2.95 -9.77 4.47
C LYS A 802 -1.79 -8.82 4.72
N LEU A 803 -0.86 -9.23 5.61
CA LEU A 803 0.43 -8.57 5.78
C LEU A 803 1.46 -9.38 5.02
N VAL A 804 2.19 -8.74 4.12
CA VAL A 804 3.23 -9.38 3.31
C VAL A 804 4.52 -8.57 3.34
N ASP A 805 5.64 -9.27 3.19
CA ASP A 805 6.97 -8.65 3.23
C ASP A 805 7.44 -8.16 1.86
N SER A 806 6.81 -8.63 0.77
CA SER A 806 7.11 -8.30 -0.62
C SER A 806 5.82 -8.16 -1.45
N PRO A 807 5.77 -7.20 -2.40
CA PRO A 807 4.63 -7.00 -3.30
C PRO A 807 4.37 -8.20 -4.22
N GLN A 808 5.39 -9.02 -4.52
CA GLN A 808 5.24 -10.24 -5.31
C GLN A 808 4.17 -11.20 -4.74
N ALA A 809 3.98 -11.20 -3.42
CA ALA A 809 2.97 -12.03 -2.76
C ALA A 809 1.52 -11.55 -3.00
N LEU A 810 1.31 -10.40 -3.64
CA LEU A 810 0.00 -9.82 -3.94
C LEU A 810 -0.40 -9.95 -5.42
N VAL A 811 0.54 -10.25 -6.32
CA VAL A 811 0.32 -10.32 -7.78
C VAL A 811 -0.89 -11.18 -8.14
N ASP A 812 -0.95 -12.42 -7.65
CA ASP A 812 -2.07 -13.34 -7.90
C ASP A 812 -3.43 -12.80 -7.42
N ASP A 813 -3.45 -11.98 -6.37
CA ASP A 813 -4.66 -11.39 -5.79
C ASP A 813 -5.12 -10.17 -6.60
N VAL A 814 -4.18 -9.34 -7.08
CA VAL A 814 -4.41 -8.13 -7.89
C VAL A 814 -4.91 -8.46 -9.29
N PHE A 815 -4.35 -9.47 -9.95
CA PHE A 815 -4.68 -9.80 -11.36
C PHE A 815 -5.74 -10.90 -11.51
N ALA A 816 -6.36 -11.36 -10.41
CA ALA A 816 -7.43 -12.36 -10.46
C ALA A 816 -8.67 -11.86 -11.24
N ASP A 817 -9.42 -12.80 -11.84
CA ASP A 817 -10.77 -12.53 -12.39
C ASP A 817 -11.81 -13.47 -11.73
N PRO A 818 -12.74 -12.96 -10.89
CA PRO A 818 -12.87 -11.55 -10.49
C PRO A 818 -11.72 -11.10 -9.57
N GLN A 819 -11.39 -9.80 -9.63
CA GLN A 819 -10.31 -9.20 -8.84
C GLN A 819 -10.52 -9.41 -7.34
N ARG A 820 -9.47 -9.85 -6.64
CA ARG A 820 -9.53 -10.17 -5.20
C ARG A 820 -8.94 -9.06 -4.33
N LEU A 821 -8.04 -8.26 -4.89
CA LEU A 821 -7.40 -7.13 -4.24
C LEU A 821 -7.35 -5.95 -5.21
N ASN A 822 -7.94 -4.84 -4.82
CA ASN A 822 -7.78 -3.56 -5.51
C ASN A 822 -6.49 -2.87 -5.04
N PRO A 823 -5.63 -2.36 -5.94
CA PRO A 823 -4.37 -1.69 -5.59
C PRO A 823 -4.52 -0.56 -4.55
N GLY A 824 -5.58 0.26 -4.63
CA GLY A 824 -5.88 1.33 -3.67
C GLY A 824 -6.20 0.87 -2.25
N SER A 825 -6.29 -0.45 -2.01
CA SER A 825 -6.44 -1.04 -0.68
C SER A 825 -5.13 -1.56 -0.08
N ILE A 826 -4.00 -1.28 -0.72
CA ILE A 826 -2.66 -1.62 -0.25
C ILE A 826 -2.02 -0.39 0.41
N THR A 827 -1.34 -0.59 1.54
CA THR A 827 -0.68 0.49 2.30
C THR A 827 0.66 0.01 2.82
N ILE A 828 1.66 0.89 2.78
CA ILE A 828 2.98 0.65 3.39
C ILE A 828 2.86 0.81 4.90
N VAL A 829 3.41 -0.14 5.67
CA VAL A 829 3.42 -0.12 7.13
C VAL A 829 4.85 -0.23 7.62
N LYS A 830 5.34 0.84 8.24
CA LYS A 830 6.66 0.94 8.88
C LYS A 830 6.48 0.84 10.41
N THR A 831 7.23 -0.01 11.10
CA THR A 831 7.08 -0.26 12.55
C THR A 831 8.41 -0.59 13.22
N ILE A 832 8.68 0.05 14.36
CA ILE A 832 9.77 -0.35 15.26
C ILE A 832 9.30 -1.56 16.07
N VAL A 833 10.02 -2.68 15.93
CA VAL A 833 9.67 -3.93 16.59
C VAL A 833 10.56 -4.15 17.81
N THR A 834 9.92 -4.48 18.92
CA THR A 834 10.60 -4.95 20.13
C THR A 834 10.56 -6.48 20.18
N PRO A 835 11.70 -7.19 20.12
CA PRO A 835 11.72 -8.64 20.27
C PRO A 835 11.24 -9.06 21.68
N PRO A 836 10.77 -10.31 21.83
CA PRO A 836 10.61 -10.90 23.15
C PRO A 836 11.95 -10.88 23.90
N ALA A 837 11.96 -10.32 25.12
CA ALA A 837 13.19 -10.19 25.92
C ALA A 837 13.95 -11.52 26.05
N VAL A 838 15.15 -11.58 25.46
CA VAL A 838 16.11 -12.68 25.62
C VAL A 838 17.20 -12.21 26.57
N PRO A 839 17.46 -12.90 27.70
CA PRO A 839 18.54 -12.48 28.58
C PRO A 839 19.90 -12.59 27.87
N ALA A 840 20.65 -11.49 27.87
CA ALA A 840 22.02 -11.47 27.36
C ALA A 840 22.92 -12.50 28.06
N ASP A 841 23.70 -13.24 27.27
CA ASP A 841 24.80 -14.08 27.75
C ASP A 841 26.12 -13.74 27.05
N CYS A 842 26.59 -12.53 27.35
CA CYS A 842 27.90 -12.03 26.92
C CYS A 842 29.11 -12.85 27.41
N SER A 843 28.90 -13.85 28.27
CA SER A 843 29.97 -14.68 28.83
C SER A 843 30.09 -16.05 28.14
N ALA A 844 29.13 -16.39 27.28
CA ALA A 844 29.14 -17.63 26.52
C ALA A 844 30.20 -17.64 25.42
N ALA A 845 30.58 -18.84 24.97
CA ALA A 845 31.51 -19.03 23.85
C ALA A 845 30.93 -18.57 22.51
N ALA A 846 29.60 -18.53 22.40
CA ALA A 846 28.85 -17.84 21.35
C ALA A 846 27.86 -16.93 22.09
N PRO A 847 28.17 -15.63 22.21
CA PRO A 847 27.28 -14.67 22.85
C PRO A 847 25.91 -14.69 22.21
N LEU A 848 24.89 -14.47 23.04
CA LEU A 848 23.50 -14.35 22.62
C LEU A 848 22.97 -13.04 23.19
N ASN A 849 22.32 -12.23 22.37
CA ASN A 849 21.78 -10.92 22.73
C ASN A 849 22.83 -10.07 23.47
N CYS A 850 24.05 -10.04 22.94
CA CYS A 850 25.17 -9.31 23.53
C CYS A 850 25.62 -8.23 22.57
N ASP A 851 24.98 -7.08 22.67
CA ASP A 851 25.21 -5.96 21.76
C ASP A 851 26.36 -5.11 22.27
N THR A 852 27.22 -4.70 21.34
CA THR A 852 28.48 -4.03 21.61
C THR A 852 28.52 -2.70 20.89
N ALA A 853 28.46 -1.60 21.64
CA ALA A 853 28.77 -0.27 21.10
C ALA A 853 30.29 -0.05 21.10
N VAL A 854 30.84 0.33 19.94
CA VAL A 854 32.28 0.48 19.70
C VAL A 854 32.65 1.95 19.53
N PHE A 855 33.75 2.35 20.16
CA PHE A 855 34.28 3.71 20.20
C PHE A 855 35.75 3.73 19.75
N ASN A 856 36.16 4.68 18.90
CA ASN A 856 37.48 4.65 18.26
C ASN A 856 38.62 5.23 19.09
N PHE A 857 38.39 5.62 20.35
CA PHE A 857 39.44 6.14 21.25
C PHE A 857 39.55 5.31 22.54
N PRO A 858 40.63 5.47 23.33
CA PRO A 858 40.77 4.80 24.61
C PRO A 858 39.67 5.20 25.59
N ARG A 859 39.31 4.31 26.53
CA ARG A 859 38.24 4.57 27.52
C ARG A 859 38.40 5.91 28.24
N ALA A 860 39.61 6.35 28.52
CA ALA A 860 39.87 7.59 29.27
C ALA A 860 39.37 8.86 28.57
N ASP A 861 39.10 8.80 27.26
CA ASP A 861 38.70 9.95 26.45
C ASP A 861 37.18 10.16 26.41
N TYR A 862 36.41 9.31 27.12
CA TYR A 862 34.94 9.40 27.20
C TYR A 862 34.42 9.57 28.62
N ASP A 863 33.39 10.40 28.76
CA ASP A 863 32.51 10.42 29.91
C ASP A 863 31.30 9.52 29.64
N ILE A 864 31.02 8.60 30.57
CA ILE A 864 29.89 7.67 30.46
C ILE A 864 28.88 8.00 31.55
N THR A 865 27.69 8.43 31.14
CA THR A 865 26.64 8.94 32.01
C THR A 865 25.39 8.07 31.90
N PRO A 866 25.09 7.24 32.90
CA PRO A 866 23.84 6.50 32.95
C PRO A 866 22.66 7.43 33.29
N ASN A 867 21.59 7.38 32.50
CA ASN A 867 20.45 8.28 32.58
C ASN A 867 19.28 7.67 33.37
N ALA A 868 18.38 8.53 33.87
CA ALA A 868 17.24 8.12 34.70
C ALA A 868 16.17 7.31 33.93
N ASN A 869 16.10 7.45 32.60
CA ASN A 869 15.18 6.71 31.74
C ASN A 869 15.72 5.34 31.29
N GLY A 870 16.93 4.95 31.75
CA GLY A 870 17.54 3.66 31.44
C GLY A 870 18.52 3.66 30.27
N THR A 871 18.66 4.78 29.54
CA THR A 871 19.70 4.97 28.53
C THR A 871 21.06 5.27 29.15
N VAL A 872 22.13 5.18 28.37
CA VAL A 872 23.49 5.57 28.75
C VAL A 872 24.03 6.54 27.71
N THR A 873 24.40 7.74 28.12
CA THR A 873 25.07 8.69 27.25
C THR A 873 26.58 8.50 27.32
N VAL A 874 27.24 8.38 26.18
CA VAL A 874 28.70 8.31 26.05
C VAL A 874 29.15 9.56 25.29
N THR A 875 29.88 10.45 25.96
CA THR A 875 30.31 11.73 25.37
C THR A 875 31.82 11.80 25.33
N HIS A 876 32.39 12.22 24.20
CA HIS A 876 33.80 12.52 24.14
C HIS A 876 34.15 13.67 25.10
N VAL A 877 35.16 13.50 25.97
CA VAL A 877 35.46 14.46 27.05
C VAL A 877 35.69 15.87 26.45
N PRO A 878 34.91 16.91 26.84
CA PRO A 878 34.90 18.21 26.15
C PRO A 878 36.24 18.94 26.10
N ALA A 879 37.13 18.68 27.06
CA ALA A 879 38.48 19.26 27.09
C ALA A 879 39.42 18.64 26.07
N LEU A 880 39.20 17.37 25.69
CA LEU A 880 39.98 16.63 24.70
C LEU A 880 39.35 16.71 23.30
N ALA A 881 38.01 16.79 23.24
CA ALA A 881 37.26 16.92 21.99
C ALA A 881 37.67 18.17 21.15
N LYS A 882 38.02 19.28 21.80
CA LYS A 882 38.49 20.50 21.09
C LYS A 882 39.88 20.39 20.48
N ASP A 883 40.67 19.41 20.91
CA ASP A 883 42.07 19.23 20.52
C ASP A 883 42.25 18.07 19.52
N ILE A 884 41.18 17.30 19.23
CA ILE A 884 41.20 16.14 18.34
C ILE A 884 40.25 16.42 17.15
N PRO A 885 40.76 16.55 15.91
CA PRO A 885 39.93 16.76 14.70
C PRO A 885 38.96 15.61 14.34
N ALA A 886 38.84 14.61 15.20
CA ALA A 886 38.11 13.37 15.01
C ALA A 886 37.35 12.96 16.29
N ALA A 887 36.87 13.93 17.08
CA ALA A 887 36.01 13.64 18.22
C ALA A 887 34.68 13.02 17.75
N GLU A 888 34.18 12.04 18.49
CA GLU A 888 33.02 11.20 18.15
C GLU A 888 31.69 11.71 18.72
N GLY A 889 31.59 13.00 19.09
CA GLY A 889 30.34 13.59 19.59
C GLY A 889 29.78 12.96 20.89
N THR A 890 28.44 12.92 21.00
CA THR A 890 27.66 12.49 22.17
C THR A 890 26.59 11.47 21.81
N ASP A 891 26.86 10.20 22.09
CA ASP A 891 25.96 9.11 21.73
C ASP A 891 25.02 8.73 22.88
N THR A 892 23.78 8.40 22.55
CA THR A 892 22.79 7.89 23.49
C THR A 892 22.46 6.43 23.21
N LEU A 893 22.83 5.57 24.14
CA LEU A 893 22.75 4.12 24.01
C LEU A 893 21.56 3.55 24.79
N ARG A 894 20.89 2.56 24.21
CA ARG A 894 19.82 1.77 24.82
C ARG A 894 20.01 0.30 24.48
N ASN A 895 19.66 -0.60 25.39
CA ASN A 895 19.75 -2.06 25.15
C ASN A 895 21.15 -2.49 24.64
N ILE A 896 22.21 -1.96 25.25
CA ILE A 896 23.60 -2.34 24.96
C ILE A 896 24.19 -3.02 26.19
N GLU A 897 24.88 -4.14 26.00
CA GLU A 897 25.52 -4.87 27.09
C GLU A 897 27.00 -4.51 27.26
N GLN A 898 27.70 -4.21 26.16
CA GLN A 898 29.13 -3.97 26.16
C GLN A 898 29.51 -2.63 25.48
N LEU A 899 30.50 -1.96 26.07
CA LEU A 899 31.17 -0.83 25.45
C LEU A 899 32.60 -1.24 25.15
N GLN A 900 32.97 -1.19 23.88
CA GLN A 900 34.31 -1.51 23.40
C GLN A 900 35.06 -0.22 23.04
N PHE A 901 36.21 -0.02 23.69
CA PHE A 901 37.15 1.06 23.41
C PHE A 901 38.44 0.45 22.83
N THR A 902 39.29 1.29 22.22
CA THR A 902 40.54 0.80 21.60
C THR A 902 41.51 0.10 22.56
N ASP A 903 41.41 0.37 23.87
CA ASP A 903 42.28 -0.19 24.90
C ASP A 903 41.60 -1.27 25.77
N MET A 904 40.27 -1.32 25.82
CA MET A 904 39.52 -2.29 26.63
C MET A 904 38.03 -2.38 26.28
N THR A 905 37.39 -3.50 26.64
CA THR A 905 35.93 -3.65 26.66
C THR A 905 35.43 -3.65 28.11
N ILE A 906 34.34 -2.93 28.39
CA ILE A 906 33.67 -2.90 29.70
C ILE A 906 32.19 -3.26 29.54
N PRO A 907 31.56 -3.89 30.56
CA PRO A 907 30.10 -3.97 30.58
C PRO A 907 29.51 -2.57 30.71
N VAL A 908 28.36 -2.33 30.07
CA VAL A 908 27.65 -1.05 30.15
C VAL A 908 27.31 -0.72 31.61
N PRO A 909 27.59 0.51 32.08
CA PRO A 909 27.22 0.91 33.42
C PRO A 909 25.70 1.03 33.53
N VAL A 910 25.06 0.03 34.16
CA VAL A 910 23.62 0.11 34.41
C VAL A 910 23.36 1.21 35.43
N PHE A 911 22.46 2.15 35.11
CA PHE A 911 21.87 3.00 36.12
C PHE A 911 21.06 2.12 37.06
N VAL A 912 21.67 1.64 38.14
CA VAL A 912 20.89 1.09 39.23
C VAL A 912 20.31 2.28 39.96
N ALA A 913 19.21 2.80 39.43
CA ALA A 913 18.47 3.89 40.04
C ALA A 913 18.19 3.47 41.48
N THR A 914 18.80 4.16 42.44
CA THR A 914 18.64 3.84 43.85
C THR A 914 17.78 4.90 44.51
N ALA A 915 16.69 4.45 45.13
CA ALA A 915 15.89 5.29 45.99
C ALA A 915 16.35 5.11 47.44
N ILE A 916 16.38 6.22 48.18
CA ILE A 916 16.62 6.18 49.62
C ILE A 916 15.31 5.74 50.28
N VAL A 917 15.36 4.65 51.04
CA VAL A 917 14.21 4.18 51.82
C VAL A 917 13.74 5.32 52.73
N PRO A 918 12.50 5.82 52.56
CA PRO A 918 11.98 6.93 53.35
C PRO A 918 11.75 6.48 54.80
N ASN A 919 11.77 7.42 55.75
CA ASN A 919 11.40 7.12 57.12
C ASN A 919 9.87 7.09 57.24
N VAL A 920 9.32 5.89 57.34
CA VAL A 920 7.88 5.64 57.45
C VAL A 920 7.46 5.17 58.84
N VAL A 921 8.41 4.95 59.77
CA VAL A 921 8.09 4.62 61.16
C VAL A 921 7.34 5.79 61.82
N GLY A 922 6.16 5.50 62.38
CA GLY A 922 5.26 6.50 62.99
C GLY A 922 4.19 7.05 62.04
N LEU A 923 4.26 6.75 60.74
CA LEU A 923 3.17 7.02 59.80
C LEU A 923 2.08 5.97 59.90
N ILE A 924 0.88 6.30 59.41
CA ILE A 924 -0.16 5.30 59.15
C ILE A 924 0.22 4.49 57.90
N ASP A 925 -0.14 3.20 57.87
CA ASP A 925 0.19 2.22 56.83
C ASP A 925 -0.05 2.70 55.39
N THR A 926 -1.16 3.39 55.15
CA THR A 926 -1.49 4.03 53.86
C THR A 926 -0.53 5.16 53.50
N ALA A 927 -0.25 6.08 54.42
CA ALA A 927 0.73 7.15 54.20
C ALA A 927 2.17 6.63 54.09
N ALA A 928 2.48 5.52 54.76
CA ALA A 928 3.75 4.82 54.61
C ALA A 928 3.88 4.19 53.21
N ALA A 929 2.81 3.56 52.72
CA ALA A 929 2.76 3.02 51.37
C ALA A 929 2.94 4.11 50.32
N ASP A 930 2.22 5.22 50.44
CA ASP A 930 2.33 6.37 49.53
C ASP A 930 3.75 6.97 49.55
N ALA A 931 4.38 7.08 50.74
CA ALA A 931 5.74 7.59 50.85
C ALA A 931 6.79 6.66 50.20
N ILE A 932 6.58 5.34 50.26
CA ILE A 932 7.46 4.33 49.64
C ILE A 932 7.30 4.32 48.12
N THR A 933 6.07 4.36 47.62
CA THR A 933 5.80 4.37 46.17
C THR A 933 6.16 5.69 45.51
N ALA A 934 6.03 6.83 46.20
CA ALA A 934 6.40 8.14 45.70
C ALA A 934 7.90 8.28 45.38
N VAL A 935 8.76 7.42 45.96
CA VAL A 935 10.20 7.36 45.65
C VAL A 935 10.56 6.17 44.74
N GLY A 936 9.57 5.49 44.16
CA GLY A 936 9.79 4.39 43.23
C GLY A 936 10.17 3.05 43.86
N LEU A 937 9.91 2.86 45.17
CA LEU A 937 10.07 1.59 45.88
C LEU A 937 8.74 0.86 46.02
N LEU A 938 8.77 -0.44 46.31
CA LEU A 938 7.57 -1.25 46.53
C LEU A 938 7.35 -1.53 48.01
N VAL A 939 6.09 -1.54 48.45
CA VAL A 939 5.74 -2.09 49.76
C VAL A 939 5.92 -3.60 49.72
N GLY A 940 6.74 -4.13 50.63
CA GLY A 940 6.99 -5.55 50.79
C GLY A 940 5.99 -6.21 51.74
N ASP A 941 6.46 -7.21 52.47
CA ASP A 941 5.65 -7.91 53.47
C ASP A 941 5.27 -6.97 54.62
N THR A 942 3.98 -6.95 54.97
CA THR A 942 3.48 -6.21 56.13
C THR A 942 3.13 -7.18 57.25
N VAL A 943 3.85 -7.09 58.37
CA VAL A 943 3.66 -7.93 59.55
C VAL A 943 2.93 -7.12 60.64
N GLY A 944 1.82 -7.65 61.13
CA GLY A 944 1.07 -7.02 62.23
C GLY A 944 1.69 -7.35 63.60
N VAL A 945 2.01 -6.32 64.38
CA VAL A 945 2.50 -6.43 65.76
C VAL A 945 1.44 -5.94 66.75
N GLU A 946 1.00 -6.81 67.66
CA GLU A 946 -0.03 -6.47 68.64
C GLU A 946 0.48 -5.46 69.69
N THR A 947 -0.17 -4.32 69.81
CA THR A 947 0.21 -3.27 70.79
C THR A 947 -1.01 -2.54 71.35
N VAL A 948 -0.93 -2.14 72.62
CA VAL A 948 -1.95 -1.37 73.36
C VAL A 948 -1.54 0.09 73.58
N THR A 949 -0.32 0.46 73.20
CA THR A 949 0.26 1.78 73.45
C THR A 949 0.40 2.63 72.19
N VAL A 950 0.28 2.04 71.00
CA VAL A 950 0.40 2.73 69.71
C VAL A 950 -0.88 2.53 68.90
N ALA A 951 -1.33 3.56 68.20
CA ALA A 951 -2.57 3.53 67.42
C ALA A 951 -2.49 2.47 66.30
N VAL A 952 -3.57 1.71 66.14
CA VAL A 952 -3.70 0.67 65.10
C VAL A 952 -3.52 1.27 63.72
N GLY A 953 -2.77 0.61 62.85
CA GLY A 953 -2.39 1.10 61.53
C GLY A 953 -1.09 1.91 61.50
N THR A 954 -0.49 2.21 62.65
CA THR A 954 0.81 2.94 62.70
C THR A 954 1.98 1.98 62.44
N VAL A 955 2.90 2.34 61.55
CA VAL A 955 4.14 1.60 61.33
C VAL A 955 5.06 1.71 62.56
N LEU A 956 5.37 0.57 63.18
CA LEU A 956 6.26 0.43 64.34
C LEU A 956 7.72 0.20 63.93
N GLY A 957 7.93 -0.41 62.76
CA GLY A 957 9.24 -0.76 62.24
C GLY A 957 9.21 -0.89 60.72
N GLN A 958 10.35 -0.69 60.09
CA GLN A 958 10.53 -0.87 58.66
C GLN A 958 11.83 -1.60 58.40
N THR A 959 11.88 -2.45 57.38
CA THR A 959 13.10 -3.11 56.92
C THR A 959 13.16 -3.11 55.38
N PRO A 960 14.22 -2.58 54.76
CA PRO A 960 15.41 -1.97 55.36
C PRO A 960 15.14 -0.67 56.13
N ALA A 961 16.08 -0.28 56.99
CA ALA A 961 15.95 0.94 57.80
C ALA A 961 15.93 2.20 56.92
N ALA A 962 15.31 3.28 57.41
CA ALA A 962 15.28 4.57 56.73
C ALA A 962 16.70 5.05 56.41
N GLY A 963 16.90 5.62 55.22
CA GLY A 963 18.23 6.03 54.75
C GLY A 963 19.01 4.95 53.98
N THR A 964 18.56 3.69 53.99
CA THR A 964 19.16 2.62 53.17
C THR A 964 18.91 2.90 51.69
N ARG A 965 19.91 2.72 50.83
CA ARG A 965 19.73 2.77 49.38
C ARG A 965 19.25 1.41 48.87
N LEU A 966 18.11 1.40 48.18
CA LEU A 966 17.58 0.24 47.47
C LEU A 966 17.47 0.57 45.99
N THR A 967 17.58 -0.43 45.13
CA THR A 967 17.24 -0.29 43.71
C THR A 967 15.76 0.10 43.58
N LEU A 968 15.38 0.92 42.59
CA LEU A 968 13.98 1.16 42.26
C LEU A 968 13.27 -0.18 42.05
N GLY A 969 12.03 -0.30 42.52
CA GLY A 969 11.31 -1.57 42.64
C GLY A 969 11.70 -2.42 43.86
N GLY A 970 12.72 -2.02 44.64
CA GLY A 970 13.13 -2.68 45.87
C GLY A 970 12.05 -2.65 46.94
N ARG A 971 11.95 -3.71 47.74
CA ARG A 971 10.87 -3.90 48.72
C ARG A 971 11.21 -3.34 50.10
N VAL A 972 10.28 -2.60 50.70
CA VAL A 972 10.34 -2.16 52.10
C VAL A 972 9.25 -2.89 52.88
N ASN A 973 9.66 -3.81 53.75
CA ASN A 973 8.77 -4.55 54.64
C ASN A 973 8.38 -3.67 55.84
N LEU A 974 7.13 -3.77 56.28
CA LEU A 974 6.58 -2.95 57.35
C LEU A 974 6.15 -3.81 58.54
N GLU A 975 6.46 -3.36 59.75
CA GLU A 975 5.83 -3.84 60.98
C GLU A 975 4.77 -2.82 61.40
N VAL A 976 3.51 -3.21 61.42
CA VAL A 976 2.38 -2.28 61.67
C VAL A 976 1.66 -2.66 62.95
N ALA A 977 1.33 -1.65 63.77
CA ALA A 977 0.54 -1.81 64.97
C ALA A 977 -0.83 -2.38 64.64
N ILE A 978 -1.14 -3.57 65.16
CA ILE A 978 -2.47 -4.17 65.06
C ILE A 978 -3.13 -4.25 66.44
N ALA A 979 -4.46 -4.24 66.45
CA ALA A 979 -5.23 -4.38 67.69
C ALA A 979 -4.91 -5.72 68.38
N PRO A 980 -4.82 -5.76 69.73
CA PRO A 980 -4.63 -7.00 70.47
C PRO A 980 -5.76 -7.99 70.19
N ARG A 981 -5.42 -9.28 70.07
CA ARG A 981 -6.37 -10.34 69.71
C ARG A 981 -6.59 -11.29 70.89
N ALA A 982 -7.85 -11.55 71.22
CA ALA A 982 -8.28 -12.53 72.21
C ALA A 982 -8.50 -13.91 71.56
N VAL A 983 -8.16 -14.98 72.29
CA VAL A 983 -8.42 -16.37 71.85
C VAL A 983 -9.87 -16.73 72.19
N VAL A 984 -10.63 -17.18 71.19
CA VAL A 984 -12.03 -17.61 71.41
C VAL A 984 -12.05 -18.84 72.32
N PRO A 985 -12.74 -18.79 73.49
CA PRO A 985 -12.82 -19.91 74.42
C PRO A 985 -13.71 -21.03 73.86
N SER A 986 -13.50 -22.26 74.33
CA SER A 986 -14.37 -23.40 74.01
C SER A 986 -15.60 -23.40 74.93
N VAL A 987 -16.79 -23.26 74.35
CA VAL A 987 -18.07 -23.13 75.06
C VAL A 987 -19.17 -24.09 74.59
N ILE A 988 -18.91 -24.95 73.59
CA ILE A 988 -19.83 -26.00 73.14
C ILE A 988 -20.09 -27.00 74.28
N GLY A 989 -21.36 -27.34 74.52
CA GLY A 989 -21.79 -28.23 75.61
C GLY A 989 -21.97 -27.56 76.97
N LEU A 990 -21.57 -26.29 77.13
CA LEU A 990 -21.85 -25.51 78.34
C LEU A 990 -23.27 -24.96 78.32
N THR A 991 -23.81 -24.63 79.49
CA THR A 991 -25.06 -23.85 79.56
C THR A 991 -24.81 -22.43 79.03
N GLN A 992 -25.84 -21.81 78.44
CA GLN A 992 -25.71 -20.46 77.87
C GLN A 992 -25.13 -19.45 78.87
N ALA A 993 -25.48 -19.56 80.16
CA ALA A 993 -24.96 -18.69 81.21
C ALA A 993 -23.44 -18.86 81.45
N VAL A 994 -22.93 -20.09 81.42
CA VAL A 994 -21.50 -20.37 81.61
C VAL A 994 -20.70 -20.02 80.35
N ALA A 995 -21.26 -20.29 79.16
CA ALA A 995 -20.67 -19.86 77.89
C ALA A 995 -20.49 -18.34 77.83
N THR A 996 -21.50 -17.59 78.29
CA THR A 996 -21.46 -16.12 78.35
C THR A 996 -20.34 -15.60 79.27
N ALA A 997 -20.15 -16.23 80.43
CA ALA A 997 -19.09 -15.87 81.36
C ALA A 997 -17.69 -16.16 80.80
N SER A 998 -17.50 -17.30 80.11
CA SER A 998 -16.22 -17.63 79.46
C SER A 998 -15.86 -16.68 78.32
N ILE A 999 -16.84 -16.30 77.49
CA ILE A 999 -16.62 -15.37 76.36
C ILE A 999 -16.25 -13.97 76.87
N THR A 1000 -17.00 -13.45 77.84
CA THR A 1000 -16.73 -12.13 78.43
C THR A 1000 -15.43 -12.10 79.23
N GLY A 1001 -15.10 -13.17 79.94
CA GLY A 1001 -13.81 -13.31 80.64
C GLY A 1001 -12.59 -13.37 79.72
N ALA A 1002 -12.77 -13.79 78.46
CA ALA A 1002 -11.73 -13.77 77.43
C ALA A 1002 -11.57 -12.40 76.74
N GLY A 1003 -12.32 -11.36 77.16
CA GLY A 1003 -12.30 -10.04 76.52
C GLY A 1003 -13.08 -9.99 75.20
N LEU A 1004 -13.97 -10.95 74.96
CA LEU A 1004 -14.86 -11.02 73.79
C LEU A 1004 -16.29 -10.69 74.23
N VAL A 1005 -17.19 -10.39 73.28
CA VAL A 1005 -18.60 -10.16 73.59
C VAL A 1005 -19.46 -11.31 73.09
N VAL A 1006 -20.55 -11.61 73.78
CA VAL A 1006 -21.53 -12.59 73.26
C VAL A 1006 -22.28 -11.94 72.12
N GLY A 1007 -22.25 -12.59 70.95
CA GLY A 1007 -22.96 -12.16 69.76
C GLY A 1007 -24.42 -12.60 69.75
N VAL A 1008 -24.95 -12.86 68.56
CA VAL A 1008 -26.31 -13.36 68.37
C VAL A 1008 -26.44 -14.76 68.96
N VAL A 1009 -27.44 -14.94 69.82
CA VAL A 1009 -27.84 -16.26 70.31
C VAL A 1009 -29.07 -16.72 69.55
N THR A 1010 -28.92 -17.77 68.75
CA THR A 1010 -30.04 -18.46 68.09
C THR A 1010 -30.30 -19.79 68.77
N THR A 1011 -31.45 -20.40 68.49
CA THR A 1011 -31.83 -21.68 69.09
C THR A 1011 -32.11 -22.73 68.04
N ALA A 1012 -31.67 -23.96 68.26
CA ALA A 1012 -31.95 -25.10 67.38
C ALA A 1012 -32.34 -26.35 68.18
N SER A 1013 -33.14 -27.24 67.59
CA SER A 1013 -33.44 -28.54 68.21
C SER A 1013 -32.20 -29.44 68.17
N SER A 1014 -31.88 -30.11 69.28
CA SER A 1014 -30.79 -31.09 69.34
C SER A 1014 -31.23 -32.35 70.07
N LEU A 1015 -30.85 -33.50 69.50
CA LEU A 1015 -31.00 -34.82 70.12
C LEU A 1015 -29.88 -35.09 71.14
N ILE A 1016 -28.74 -34.39 71.04
CA ILE A 1016 -27.52 -34.66 71.80
C ILE A 1016 -27.41 -33.71 73.00
N PHE A 1017 -27.74 -32.43 72.80
CA PHE A 1017 -27.54 -31.38 73.79
C PHE A 1017 -28.84 -31.08 74.58
N PRO A 1018 -28.81 -31.03 75.93
CA PRO A 1018 -29.96 -30.64 76.75
C PRO A 1018 -30.50 -29.24 76.43
N PRO A 1019 -31.80 -28.98 76.61
CA PRO A 1019 -32.37 -27.64 76.49
C PRO A 1019 -31.55 -26.62 77.30
N GLY A 1020 -31.15 -25.51 76.67
CA GLY A 1020 -30.37 -24.43 77.30
C GLY A 1020 -28.84 -24.58 77.24
N THR A 1021 -28.31 -25.59 76.54
CA THR A 1021 -26.87 -25.77 76.32
C THR A 1021 -26.43 -25.40 74.90
N VAL A 1022 -25.21 -24.90 74.75
CA VAL A 1022 -24.66 -24.45 73.45
C VAL A 1022 -24.36 -25.67 72.56
N ILE A 1023 -24.98 -25.71 71.38
CA ILE A 1023 -24.78 -26.70 70.32
C ILE A 1023 -23.54 -26.35 69.48
N SER A 1024 -23.40 -25.08 69.15
CA SER A 1024 -22.28 -24.57 68.37
C SER A 1024 -21.97 -23.13 68.73
N GLN A 1025 -20.73 -22.73 68.45
CA GLN A 1025 -20.25 -21.37 68.58
C GLN A 1025 -19.59 -20.95 67.27
N ASP A 1026 -19.67 -19.67 66.94
CA ASP A 1026 -18.96 -19.06 65.84
C ASP A 1026 -18.45 -17.67 66.27
N PRO A 1027 -17.14 -17.39 66.26
CA PRO A 1027 -16.07 -18.24 65.74
C PRO A 1027 -15.76 -19.49 66.57
N VAL A 1028 -15.17 -20.50 65.93
CA VAL A 1028 -14.77 -21.75 66.58
C VAL A 1028 -13.69 -21.51 67.64
N ALA A 1029 -13.69 -22.37 68.67
CA ALA A 1029 -12.74 -22.29 69.78
C ALA A 1029 -11.28 -22.32 69.30
N GLY A 1030 -10.41 -21.53 69.93
CA GLY A 1030 -8.98 -21.42 69.59
C GLY A 1030 -8.64 -20.39 68.52
N LYS A 1031 -9.62 -19.85 67.79
CA LYS A 1031 -9.38 -18.77 66.82
C LYS A 1031 -8.96 -17.48 67.55
N LYS A 1032 -7.91 -16.80 67.08
CA LYS A 1032 -7.51 -15.47 67.58
C LYS A 1032 -8.28 -14.38 66.83
N ILE A 1033 -9.06 -13.57 67.53
CA ILE A 1033 -9.87 -12.49 66.95
C ILE A 1033 -9.69 -11.20 67.75
N PRO A 1034 -9.93 -10.00 67.18
CA PRO A 1034 -9.77 -8.74 67.91
C PRO A 1034 -10.57 -8.73 69.23
N THR A 1035 -9.97 -8.21 70.30
CA THR A 1035 -10.66 -8.02 71.59
C THR A 1035 -11.95 -7.21 71.37
N GLY A 1036 -13.06 -7.62 71.98
CA GLY A 1036 -14.39 -7.04 71.77
C GLY A 1036 -15.20 -7.65 70.61
N SER A 1037 -14.64 -8.61 69.86
CA SER A 1037 -15.37 -9.31 68.80
C SER A 1037 -16.48 -10.21 69.35
N ALA A 1038 -17.56 -10.36 68.57
CA ALA A 1038 -18.73 -11.15 68.94
C ALA A 1038 -18.52 -12.65 68.71
N VAL A 1039 -18.93 -13.48 69.68
CA VAL A 1039 -19.06 -14.94 69.54
C VAL A 1039 -20.55 -15.32 69.55
N ASN A 1040 -21.08 -15.71 68.39
CA ASN A 1040 -22.44 -16.16 68.21
C ASN A 1040 -22.62 -17.58 68.78
N LEU A 1041 -23.79 -17.86 69.36
CA LEU A 1041 -24.10 -19.14 69.98
C LEU A 1041 -25.38 -19.72 69.38
N VAL A 1042 -25.38 -21.02 69.11
CA VAL A 1042 -26.61 -21.78 68.86
C VAL A 1042 -26.93 -22.59 70.11
N VAL A 1043 -28.08 -22.37 70.74
CA VAL A 1043 -28.47 -23.02 71.99
C VAL A 1043 -29.56 -24.06 71.74
N SER A 1044 -29.43 -25.22 72.36
CA SER A 1044 -30.38 -26.33 72.21
C SER A 1044 -31.73 -25.99 72.80
N THR A 1045 -32.78 -26.23 72.04
CA THR A 1045 -34.16 -26.26 72.56
C THR A 1045 -34.55 -27.65 73.08
N GLY A 1046 -33.77 -28.70 72.81
CA GLY A 1046 -34.19 -30.10 72.93
C GLY A 1046 -35.34 -30.47 71.98
N VAL A 1047 -35.80 -31.72 72.09
CA VAL A 1047 -36.82 -32.34 71.25
C VAL A 1047 -38.17 -32.38 71.97
N GLY A 1048 -39.26 -32.05 71.27
CA GLY A 1048 -40.61 -32.09 71.85
C GLY A 1048 -41.18 -33.50 71.91
N VAL A 1049 -41.80 -33.87 73.04
CA VAL A 1049 -42.58 -35.11 73.15
C VAL A 1049 -43.80 -35.03 72.22
N PRO A 1050 -43.98 -35.97 71.27
CA PRO A 1050 -45.08 -35.94 70.32
C PRO A 1050 -46.44 -36.20 71.00
N ASN A 1051 -47.52 -35.63 70.44
CA ASN A 1051 -48.87 -35.89 70.92
C ASN A 1051 -49.37 -37.24 70.39
N VAL A 1052 -49.38 -38.26 71.25
CA VAL A 1052 -49.79 -39.63 70.90
C VAL A 1052 -51.06 -40.08 71.63
N VAL A 1053 -51.75 -39.19 72.35
CA VAL A 1053 -53.02 -39.48 73.02
C VAL A 1053 -54.09 -39.80 71.98
N GLY A 1054 -54.85 -40.88 72.20
CA GLY A 1054 -55.89 -41.37 71.27
C GLY A 1054 -55.39 -42.27 70.14
N LEU A 1055 -54.07 -42.42 69.95
CA LEU A 1055 -53.49 -43.37 69.01
C LEU A 1055 -53.46 -44.79 69.61
N THR A 1056 -53.36 -45.81 68.73
CA THR A 1056 -53.06 -47.18 69.16
C THR A 1056 -51.64 -47.28 69.71
N GLN A 1057 -51.36 -48.23 70.61
CA GLN A 1057 -50.02 -48.40 71.20
C GLN A 1057 -48.91 -48.57 70.15
N ALA A 1058 -49.20 -49.23 69.02
CA ALA A 1058 -48.24 -49.39 67.92
C ALA A 1058 -47.95 -48.06 67.20
N ALA A 1059 -48.99 -47.25 66.94
CA ALA A 1059 -48.84 -45.94 66.32
C ALA A 1059 -48.14 -44.94 67.24
N ALA A 1060 -48.45 -44.96 68.55
CA ALA A 1060 -47.76 -44.16 69.56
C ALA A 1060 -46.27 -44.50 69.67
N THR A 1061 -45.94 -45.80 69.66
CA THR A 1061 -44.55 -46.28 69.65
C THR A 1061 -43.80 -45.73 68.44
N THR A 1062 -44.40 -45.81 67.26
CA THR A 1062 -43.79 -45.31 66.01
C THR A 1062 -43.58 -43.80 66.06
N ALA A 1063 -44.54 -43.03 66.56
CA ALA A 1063 -44.42 -41.58 66.67
C ALA A 1063 -43.33 -41.14 67.66
N ILE A 1064 -43.19 -41.83 68.80
CA ILE A 1064 -42.18 -41.55 69.82
C ILE A 1064 -40.76 -41.88 69.31
N THR A 1065 -40.58 -43.05 68.70
CA THR A 1065 -39.28 -43.44 68.14
C THR A 1065 -38.88 -42.59 66.94
N SER A 1066 -39.85 -42.19 66.09
CA SER A 1066 -39.60 -41.28 64.97
C SER A 1066 -39.17 -39.87 65.43
N ALA A 1067 -39.60 -39.44 66.62
CA ALA A 1067 -39.13 -38.21 67.24
C ALA A 1067 -37.74 -38.35 67.88
N GLY A 1068 -37.07 -39.51 67.80
CA GLY A 1068 -35.78 -39.76 68.43
C GLY A 1068 -35.85 -39.93 69.96
N LEU A 1069 -37.04 -40.22 70.49
CA LEU A 1069 -37.30 -40.55 71.90
C LEU A 1069 -37.50 -42.06 72.04
N VAL A 1070 -37.48 -42.57 73.27
CA VAL A 1070 -37.74 -44.00 73.52
C VAL A 1070 -39.07 -44.20 74.24
N VAL A 1071 -39.78 -45.28 73.92
CA VAL A 1071 -40.98 -45.65 74.67
C VAL A 1071 -40.55 -46.14 76.04
N GLY A 1072 -41.07 -45.49 77.08
CA GLY A 1072 -40.84 -45.85 78.47
C GLY A 1072 -41.78 -46.95 78.95
N THR A 1073 -42.12 -46.93 80.23
CA THR A 1073 -43.04 -47.90 80.83
C THR A 1073 -44.43 -47.76 80.25
N VAL A 1074 -45.03 -48.88 79.84
CA VAL A 1074 -46.42 -48.96 79.40
C VAL A 1074 -47.27 -49.57 80.52
N THR A 1075 -48.25 -48.81 80.99
CA THR A 1075 -49.21 -49.25 82.02
C THR A 1075 -50.62 -49.25 81.45
N THR A 1076 -51.55 -49.99 82.06
CA THR A 1076 -52.95 -50.04 81.64
C THR A 1076 -53.87 -49.42 82.68
N ALA A 1077 -54.92 -48.72 82.23
CA ALA A 1077 -55.97 -48.16 83.09
C ALA A 1077 -57.34 -48.23 82.40
N PRO A 1078 -58.46 -48.44 83.13
CA PRO A 1078 -59.79 -48.39 82.53
C PRO A 1078 -60.15 -46.98 82.09
N SER A 1079 -60.84 -46.86 80.95
CA SER A 1079 -61.36 -45.59 80.44
C SER A 1079 -62.72 -45.79 79.79
N ALA A 1080 -63.69 -44.94 80.16
CA ALA A 1080 -65.03 -44.95 79.58
C ALA A 1080 -65.12 -44.21 78.23
N THR A 1081 -64.08 -43.44 77.86
CA THR A 1081 -64.09 -42.56 76.67
C THR A 1081 -62.99 -42.87 75.66
N VAL A 1082 -61.94 -43.60 76.04
CA VAL A 1082 -60.84 -44.01 75.15
C VAL A 1082 -60.97 -45.51 74.85
N PRO A 1083 -61.07 -45.94 73.57
CA PRO A 1083 -61.21 -47.35 73.20
C PRO A 1083 -60.07 -48.23 73.74
N ALA A 1084 -60.38 -49.50 74.04
CA ALA A 1084 -59.38 -50.46 74.50
C ALA A 1084 -58.21 -50.58 73.49
N GLY A 1085 -56.98 -50.53 73.98
CA GLY A 1085 -55.75 -50.56 73.17
C GLY A 1085 -55.22 -49.19 72.69
N SER A 1086 -55.89 -48.08 73.03
CA SER A 1086 -55.44 -46.71 72.70
C SER A 1086 -54.84 -45.97 73.90
N ILE A 1087 -53.94 -45.00 73.64
CA ILE A 1087 -53.23 -44.24 74.68
C ILE A 1087 -54.15 -43.20 75.34
N ILE A 1088 -54.22 -43.23 76.67
CA ILE A 1088 -54.94 -42.28 77.52
C ILE A 1088 -54.08 -41.04 77.79
N SER A 1089 -52.81 -41.22 78.13
CA SER A 1089 -51.89 -40.14 78.48
C SER A 1089 -50.43 -40.54 78.30
N THR A 1090 -49.55 -39.54 78.26
CA THR A 1090 -48.10 -39.72 78.26
C THR A 1090 -47.43 -38.95 79.39
N THR A 1091 -46.27 -39.43 79.84
CA THR A 1091 -45.39 -38.68 80.74
C THR A 1091 -43.94 -38.79 80.24
N PRO A 1092 -43.26 -37.68 79.91
CA PRO A 1092 -43.76 -36.30 79.96
C PRO A 1092 -44.94 -36.04 79.02
N THR A 1093 -45.73 -34.99 79.30
CA THR A 1093 -46.89 -34.64 78.47
C THR A 1093 -46.45 -34.12 77.10
N ALA A 1094 -47.32 -34.29 76.11
CA ALA A 1094 -47.07 -33.82 74.74
C ALA A 1094 -46.65 -32.34 74.71
N GLY A 1095 -45.62 -32.02 73.92
CA GLY A 1095 -45.03 -30.69 73.82
C GLY A 1095 -43.89 -30.39 74.80
N THR A 1096 -43.66 -31.22 75.83
CA THR A 1096 -42.51 -31.07 76.74
C THR A 1096 -41.20 -31.25 75.99
N ARG A 1097 -40.21 -30.37 76.19
CA ARG A 1097 -38.90 -30.49 75.54
C ARG A 1097 -37.92 -31.30 76.38
N VAL A 1098 -37.29 -32.30 75.78
CA VAL A 1098 -36.39 -33.27 76.42
C VAL A 1098 -35.17 -33.54 75.54
N THR A 1099 -34.15 -34.20 76.09
CA THR A 1099 -33.02 -34.71 75.30
C THR A 1099 -33.42 -35.92 74.45
N GLY A 1100 -32.70 -36.19 73.37
CA GLY A 1100 -32.88 -37.42 72.60
C GLY A 1100 -32.74 -38.67 73.49
N ALA A 1101 -33.45 -39.74 73.12
CA ALA A 1101 -33.58 -40.98 73.87
C ALA A 1101 -34.21 -40.86 75.28
N SER A 1102 -34.84 -39.74 75.62
CA SER A 1102 -35.65 -39.65 76.84
C SER A 1102 -36.87 -40.57 76.76
N ALA A 1103 -37.21 -41.22 77.89
CA ALA A 1103 -38.33 -42.15 77.96
C ALA A 1103 -39.69 -41.43 78.03
N VAL A 1104 -40.62 -41.80 77.15
CA VAL A 1104 -42.02 -41.36 77.19
C VAL A 1104 -42.88 -42.52 77.67
N ASN A 1105 -43.33 -42.47 78.92
CA ASN A 1105 -44.20 -43.47 79.52
C ASN A 1105 -45.62 -43.35 78.96
N LEU A 1106 -46.29 -44.49 78.76
CA LEU A 1106 -47.62 -44.58 78.15
C LEU A 1106 -48.63 -45.20 79.12
N VAL A 1107 -49.86 -44.68 79.14
CA VAL A 1107 -51.01 -45.31 79.81
C VAL A 1107 -52.01 -45.76 78.75
N VAL A 1108 -52.32 -47.06 78.66
CA VAL A 1108 -53.17 -47.69 77.63
C VAL A 1108 -54.56 -48.03 78.21
N SER A 1109 -55.62 -47.74 77.47
CA SER A 1109 -56.99 -48.07 77.88
C SER A 1109 -57.27 -49.58 77.83
N ILE A 1110 -57.94 -50.11 78.85
CA ILE A 1110 -58.52 -51.47 78.86
C ILE A 1110 -60.05 -51.49 78.69
N GLY A 1111 -60.67 -50.35 78.37
CA GLY A 1111 -62.13 -50.20 78.32
C GLY A 1111 -62.76 -49.83 79.67
N PRO A 1112 -64.11 -49.74 79.77
CA PRO A 1112 -64.80 -49.35 81.00
C PRO A 1112 -64.68 -50.42 82.11
N ALA A 1113 -64.71 -50.00 83.38
CA ALA A 1113 -64.60 -50.89 84.54
C ALA A 1113 -65.88 -51.76 84.75
N PRO A 1114 -65.77 -53.02 85.21
CA PRO A 1114 -66.92 -53.89 85.47
C PRO A 1114 -67.73 -53.47 86.71
N THR A 1115 -69.05 -53.70 86.71
CA THR A 1115 -70.01 -53.36 87.78
C THR A 1115 -70.81 -54.57 88.24
N ILE A 1116 -70.94 -54.81 89.55
CA ILE A 1116 -71.69 -55.96 90.13
C ILE A 1116 -73.00 -55.48 90.80
N ALA A 1117 -74.10 -56.24 90.68
CA ALA A 1117 -75.38 -55.98 91.37
C ALA A 1117 -76.03 -57.27 91.91
N GLY A 1118 -76.69 -57.20 93.08
CA GLY A 1118 -77.37 -58.34 93.74
C GLY A 1118 -78.87 -58.12 93.97
N THR A 1119 -79.66 -59.21 94.00
CA THR A 1119 -81.13 -59.17 94.20
C THR A 1119 -81.57 -60.10 95.34
N PHE A 1120 -82.36 -59.60 96.31
CA PHE A 1120 -82.85 -60.32 97.49
C PHE A 1120 -84.39 -60.45 97.46
N VAL A 1121 -84.97 -61.60 97.86
CA VAL A 1121 -86.43 -61.82 97.88
C VAL A 1121 -86.91 -62.26 99.26
N ARG A 1122 -87.85 -61.52 99.87
CA ARG A 1122 -88.60 -61.96 101.07
C ARG A 1122 -89.85 -62.75 100.67
N ASN A 1123 -90.05 -63.93 101.26
CA ASN A 1123 -91.16 -64.82 100.98
C ASN A 1123 -92.13 -64.87 102.19
N ALA A 1124 -93.06 -63.92 102.28
CA ALA A 1124 -94.16 -63.94 103.23
C ALA A 1124 -95.47 -63.58 102.51
N SER A 1125 -96.57 -64.23 102.88
CA SER A 1125 -97.83 -64.34 102.14
C SER A 1125 -98.36 -63.03 101.51
N ALA A 1126 -98.11 -62.89 100.20
CA ALA A 1126 -98.59 -61.89 99.23
C ALA A 1126 -98.34 -60.40 99.55
N PRO A 1127 -97.68 -59.62 98.65
CA PRO A 1127 -96.78 -59.95 97.54
C PRO A 1127 -95.30 -60.00 97.96
N ASN A 1128 -94.48 -60.73 97.19
CA ASN A 1128 -93.02 -60.82 97.37
C ASN A 1128 -92.37 -59.43 97.28
N LEU A 1129 -91.58 -59.05 98.29
CA LEU A 1129 -90.76 -57.85 98.25
C LEU A 1129 -89.36 -58.21 97.75
N THR A 1130 -89.05 -57.81 96.52
CA THR A 1130 -87.70 -57.87 95.96
C THR A 1130 -86.95 -56.60 96.35
N VAL A 1131 -85.79 -56.73 96.98
CA VAL A 1131 -84.89 -55.62 97.30
C VAL A 1131 -83.63 -55.80 96.45
N THR A 1132 -83.34 -54.82 95.60
CA THR A 1132 -82.14 -54.81 94.76
C THR A 1132 -81.14 -53.82 95.33
N SER A 1133 -79.86 -54.19 95.41
CA SER A 1133 -78.82 -53.22 95.74
C SER A 1133 -78.48 -52.36 94.51
N PRO A 1134 -78.12 -51.07 94.67
CA PRO A 1134 -77.50 -50.30 93.59
C PRO A 1134 -76.22 -51.00 93.10
N ALA A 1135 -75.91 -50.90 91.80
CA ALA A 1135 -74.64 -51.40 91.27
C ALA A 1135 -73.48 -50.60 91.88
N PHE A 1136 -72.42 -51.31 92.28
CA PHE A 1136 -71.22 -50.68 92.83
C PHE A 1136 -69.97 -51.26 92.17
N THR A 1137 -68.95 -50.42 92.06
CA THR A 1137 -67.67 -50.77 91.44
C THR A 1137 -66.81 -51.53 92.44
N THR A 1138 -66.17 -52.60 91.99
CA THR A 1138 -65.23 -53.37 92.79
C THR A 1138 -63.92 -53.56 92.05
N THR A 1139 -62.84 -53.76 92.81
CA THR A 1139 -61.56 -54.22 92.26
C THR A 1139 -61.52 -55.75 92.24
N ALA A 1140 -60.71 -56.34 91.37
CA ALA A 1140 -60.55 -57.79 91.30
C ALA A 1140 -60.13 -58.39 92.67
N ASN A 1141 -60.70 -59.55 93.04
CA ASN A 1141 -60.47 -60.34 94.28
C ASN A 1141 -61.01 -59.78 95.63
N ALA A 1142 -62.06 -58.95 95.64
CA ALA A 1142 -62.72 -58.50 96.88
C ALA A 1142 -63.74 -59.52 97.47
N LEU A 1143 -63.82 -59.65 98.80
CA LEU A 1143 -64.83 -60.46 99.52
C LEU A 1143 -66.11 -59.66 99.78
N ILE A 1144 -67.29 -60.24 99.51
CA ILE A 1144 -68.60 -59.60 99.73
C ILE A 1144 -69.36 -60.31 100.86
N VAL A 1145 -69.85 -59.55 101.84
CA VAL A 1145 -70.65 -60.04 102.98
C VAL A 1145 -71.93 -59.20 103.09
N ALA A 1146 -73.10 -59.86 103.22
CA ALA A 1146 -74.40 -59.19 103.34
C ALA A 1146 -75.01 -59.39 104.74
N PHE A 1147 -75.52 -58.32 105.35
CA PHE A 1147 -76.23 -58.34 106.64
C PHE A 1147 -77.72 -58.02 106.42
N ILE A 1148 -78.62 -58.71 107.12
CA ILE A 1148 -80.06 -58.44 107.10
C ILE A 1148 -80.50 -58.14 108.54
N SER A 1149 -81.13 -56.98 108.77
CA SER A 1149 -81.78 -56.63 110.05
C SER A 1149 -83.31 -56.72 109.88
N ALA A 1150 -84.00 -57.17 110.92
CA ALA A 1150 -85.47 -57.16 111.02
C ALA A 1150 -85.88 -56.53 112.36
N ASP A 1151 -86.85 -55.61 112.33
CA ASP A 1151 -87.20 -54.75 113.48
C ASP A 1151 -88.31 -55.34 114.40
N ALA A 1152 -88.64 -56.64 114.32
CA ALA A 1152 -89.66 -57.27 115.17
C ALA A 1152 -89.48 -58.80 115.30
N PRO A 1153 -89.97 -59.47 116.38
CA PRO A 1153 -89.95 -60.93 116.48
C PRO A 1153 -90.91 -61.54 115.47
N VAL A 1154 -90.38 -62.36 114.56
CA VAL A 1154 -91.15 -63.03 113.50
C VAL A 1154 -91.32 -64.51 113.86
N ASP A 1155 -92.45 -64.85 114.47
CA ASP A 1155 -92.97 -66.21 114.51
C ASP A 1155 -93.48 -66.58 113.11
N GLY A 1156 -92.67 -67.30 112.34
CA GLY A 1156 -93.05 -67.91 111.06
C GLY A 1156 -92.55 -67.21 109.77
N VAL A 1157 -91.60 -67.91 109.12
CA VAL A 1157 -91.28 -67.99 107.67
C VAL A 1157 -90.21 -67.03 107.09
N ASN A 1158 -88.97 -67.53 107.09
CA ASN A 1158 -87.93 -67.61 106.04
C ASN A 1158 -87.81 -66.50 104.96
N THR A 1159 -86.80 -65.61 105.12
CA THR A 1159 -86.20 -64.79 104.05
C THR A 1159 -84.95 -65.48 103.49
N VAL A 1160 -84.83 -65.66 102.16
CA VAL A 1160 -83.74 -66.41 101.50
C VAL A 1160 -83.09 -65.58 100.37
N VAL A 1161 -81.76 -65.65 100.24
CA VAL A 1161 -80.99 -65.01 99.15
C VAL A 1161 -81.05 -65.90 97.91
N ASN A 1162 -81.54 -65.38 96.77
CA ASN A 1162 -81.83 -66.19 95.59
C ASN A 1162 -80.85 -66.03 94.40
N ASN A 1163 -80.06 -64.94 94.25
CA ASN A 1163 -79.03 -64.82 93.19
C ASN A 1163 -78.05 -63.64 93.36
N MET A 1164 -76.80 -63.79 92.89
CA MET A 1164 -75.83 -62.69 92.65
C MET A 1164 -75.24 -62.82 91.23
N THR A 1165 -75.10 -61.71 90.50
CA THR A 1165 -74.61 -61.65 89.12
C THR A 1165 -73.52 -60.59 88.97
N ASN A 1166 -72.39 -60.98 88.38
CA ASN A 1166 -71.29 -60.12 87.94
C ASN A 1166 -71.40 -59.92 86.44
#